data_AF-A0A6J2Y958-F1
#
_entry.id   AF-A0A6J2Y958-F1
#
_cell.length_a   1.000
_cell.length_b   1.000
_cell.length_c   1.000
_cell.angle_alpha   90.00
_cell.angle_beta   90.00
_cell.angle_gamma   90.00
#
_symmetry.space_group_name_H-M   'P 1'
#
loop_
_entity.id
_entity.type
_entity.pdbx_description
1 polymer ?
#
loop_
_entity_poly.entity_id
_entity_poly.type
_entity_poly.pdbx_seq_one_letter_code
_entity_poly.pdbx_strand_id
1 'polypeptide(L)'
;MSFVVDLIKHIAALLGIFREKGNDELLREGLHECTKATRHINYALKNASSVAEKQQLQAALVNVKTLRQQFKLKQKRGAGLNKKKETACSRVKWEDVHSAFDSRVRTGVIINLHHTDPKLFLNDCKALFKRRIQNVLKKVDALKVNGVFSGEFTINKADQVKTELKYLNTKNGIIYKDTNLENWFVNNIQNSLLVELEEFQEKDSGWALSEIKNLTVIINKYNPLRAGTFIDLPTQIKRKEACVNVQNSDDMCFAWAVLSYLYPAPSKIADRTSSYPDPQKVLNLKGIQFPMTLKQIPRFEKQNNLSINVYRLEQLSKSFRVFPTYLTKNKLEKHINLLMIQDNYFGSDNEEQIFTPVKFHYVWIKNLSRLVSSQINKDCRKKIICDRCLHYFYDEDKLNLHLKDCINHNSGPLPKLPQNDKKWIEFKDFSFKTKVPFTIYADSECLLIPTEDNKTKNTQKYQTHIPFSVGYYVKCDYDDSLSFYKSYTGPDCIEWFVKELFDFAENVETVFLCDLPMDPLTLQQTRAFYNSKLCHICESPFNTDDKKVRDHCHLTGKYRGPAHEKCNLNFQDKHIVPVLFHNFSSYDGHLLIKALAEVEGSIDVLPVNKEKYISVTKHVPGNSVQFRFLDSFRFMASSLDTLASNLSEYPILKSEFPHLNEEHFNLLTRKGIFPYDFMDDWNKLNETQLPPKPAFYNKLNDSYINNKDYAHAKTVWNIFNCQNMRDYSELYMKVDILLLADIFEQFRTTSHKTYCLDPAHTYTLPGYAWQCMLFQMRKSDIKKLELLTDLDMVLFIEKRIRGGLSQCSKRYAEANNKYIPSYDSSKDETYLMYFDINNQYGWAMSQYLPYGGFKWLNENEISNLNIQNISNESNKGYILEVDLYIPSEVHDFFSDLPPCPEHDIPKGSKNSKLLSTLYDKKEYVVH
;
A
#
# COMPACT_ATOMS: atom_id res chain seq x y z
N MET A 1 -7.55 -10.13 28.97
CA MET A 1 -8.61 -10.23 27.94
C MET A 1 -9.41 -11.53 28.01
N SER A 2 -8.78 -12.71 28.12
CA SER A 2 -9.48 -14.01 28.25
C SER A 2 -10.63 -14.00 29.28
N PHE A 3 -10.37 -13.54 30.50
CA PHE A 3 -11.39 -13.37 31.55
C PHE A 3 -12.60 -12.50 31.16
N VAL A 4 -12.40 -11.44 30.35
CA VAL A 4 -13.50 -10.57 29.90
C VAL A 4 -14.38 -11.27 28.86
N VAL A 5 -13.78 -12.09 28.01
CA VAL A 5 -14.50 -12.87 26.99
C VAL A 5 -15.36 -13.95 27.65
N ASP A 6 -14.81 -14.67 28.62
CA ASP A 6 -15.55 -15.71 29.36
C ASP A 6 -16.71 -15.11 30.16
N LEU A 7 -16.49 -13.94 30.76
CA LEU A 7 -17.53 -13.21 31.48
C LEU A 7 -18.67 -12.76 30.56
N ILE A 8 -18.37 -12.31 29.33
CA ILE A 8 -19.40 -11.96 28.34
C ILE A 8 -20.18 -13.20 27.88
N LYS A 9 -19.51 -14.33 27.64
CA LYS A 9 -20.15 -15.60 27.30
C LYS A 9 -21.09 -16.05 28.42
N HIS A 10 -20.65 -15.95 29.67
CA HIS A 10 -21.47 -16.27 30.84
C HIS A 10 -22.71 -15.36 30.95
N ILE A 11 -22.57 -14.05 30.79
CA ILE A 11 -23.69 -13.11 30.80
C ILE A 11 -24.68 -13.40 29.66
N ALA A 12 -24.19 -13.74 28.47
CA ALA A 12 -25.02 -14.11 27.34
C ALA A 12 -25.79 -15.42 27.59
N ALA A 13 -25.15 -16.42 28.20
CA ALA A 13 -25.80 -17.67 28.60
C ALA A 13 -26.90 -17.45 29.63
N LEU A 14 -26.64 -16.63 30.67
CA LEU A 14 -27.66 -16.22 31.65
C LEU A 14 -28.85 -15.53 30.98
N LEU A 15 -28.60 -14.69 29.97
CA LEU A 15 -29.67 -14.03 29.23
C LEU A 15 -30.51 -15.03 28.41
N GLY A 16 -29.87 -16.02 27.80
CA GLY A 16 -30.54 -17.12 27.09
C GLY A 16 -31.47 -17.91 28.01
N ILE A 17 -30.95 -18.37 29.16
CA ILE A 17 -31.74 -19.11 30.15
C ILE A 17 -32.88 -18.24 30.70
N PHE A 18 -32.62 -16.95 30.92
CA PHE A 18 -33.65 -16.01 31.36
C PHE A 18 -34.74 -15.79 30.30
N ARG A 19 -34.41 -15.79 29.00
CA ARG A 19 -35.39 -15.70 27.90
C ARG A 19 -36.34 -16.90 27.89
N GLU A 20 -35.86 -18.09 28.25
CA GLU A 20 -36.66 -19.32 28.29
C GLU A 20 -37.48 -19.47 29.58
N LYS A 21 -36.86 -19.20 30.74
CA LYS A 21 -37.44 -19.54 32.06
C LYS A 21 -38.07 -18.36 32.81
N GLY A 22 -37.73 -17.11 32.46
CA GLY A 22 -38.34 -15.91 33.04
C GLY A 22 -38.20 -15.76 34.56
N ASN A 23 -37.06 -16.18 35.15
CA ASN A 23 -36.80 -16.14 36.60
C ASN A 23 -36.19 -14.78 37.05
N ASP A 24 -36.76 -14.15 38.08
CA ASP A 24 -36.27 -12.89 38.67
C ASP A 24 -34.89 -13.01 39.34
N GLU A 25 -34.50 -14.19 39.80
CA GLU A 25 -33.19 -14.45 40.37
C GLU A 25 -32.09 -14.39 39.30
N LEU A 26 -32.33 -15.03 38.14
CA LEU A 26 -31.46 -14.96 36.96
C LEU A 26 -31.35 -13.53 36.40
N LEU A 27 -32.42 -12.74 36.50
CA LEU A 27 -32.40 -11.32 36.12
C LEU A 27 -31.46 -10.52 37.04
N ARG A 28 -31.52 -10.74 38.36
CA ARG A 28 -30.64 -10.06 39.32
C ARG A 28 -29.19 -10.48 39.14
N GLU A 29 -28.95 -11.77 38.94
CA GLU A 29 -27.63 -12.33 38.66
C GLU A 29 -27.03 -11.78 37.36
N GLY A 30 -27.78 -11.82 36.26
CA GLY A 30 -27.34 -11.26 34.97
C GLY A 30 -27.03 -9.76 35.02
N LEU A 31 -27.82 -8.98 35.77
CA LEU A 31 -27.54 -7.55 35.99
C LEU A 31 -26.33 -7.32 36.91
N HIS A 32 -26.10 -8.20 37.89
CA HIS A 32 -24.92 -8.16 38.75
C HIS A 32 -23.65 -8.43 37.94
N GLU A 33 -23.61 -9.50 37.15
CA GLU A 33 -22.47 -9.86 36.31
C GLU A 33 -22.20 -8.81 35.22
N CYS A 34 -23.24 -8.21 34.62
CA CYS A 34 -23.07 -7.05 33.74
C CYS A 34 -22.37 -5.86 34.43
N THR A 35 -22.68 -5.62 35.72
CA THR A 35 -22.07 -4.55 36.50
C THR A 35 -20.62 -4.84 36.82
N LYS A 36 -20.31 -6.08 37.21
CA LYS A 36 -18.95 -6.58 37.46
C LYS A 36 -18.09 -6.50 36.20
N ALA A 37 -18.60 -6.99 35.07
CA ALA A 37 -17.93 -6.89 33.76
C ALA A 37 -17.65 -5.44 33.36
N THR A 38 -18.62 -4.55 33.51
CA THR A 38 -18.45 -3.11 33.22
C THR A 38 -17.33 -2.49 34.05
N ARG A 39 -17.21 -2.84 35.34
CA ARG A 39 -16.15 -2.32 36.22
C ARG A 39 -14.77 -2.83 35.80
N HIS A 40 -14.63 -4.14 35.56
CA HIS A 40 -13.37 -4.74 35.13
C HIS A 40 -12.90 -4.18 33.78
N ILE A 41 -13.81 -4.05 32.81
CA ILE A 41 -13.47 -3.52 31.49
C ILE A 41 -13.05 -2.05 31.58
N ASN A 42 -13.73 -1.23 32.39
CA ASN A 42 -13.33 0.18 32.58
C ASN A 42 -12.00 0.32 33.30
N TYR A 43 -11.67 -0.58 34.24
CA TYR A 43 -10.36 -0.61 34.90
C TYR A 43 -9.26 -1.00 33.91
N ALA A 44 -9.47 -2.06 33.13
CA ALA A 44 -8.55 -2.48 32.07
C ALA A 44 -8.35 -1.38 31.01
N LEU A 45 -9.41 -0.66 30.62
CA LEU A 45 -9.32 0.46 29.67
C LEU A 45 -8.42 1.60 30.14
N LYS A 46 -8.35 1.85 31.46
CA LYS A 46 -7.47 2.89 32.03
C LYS A 46 -5.99 2.48 32.00
N ASN A 47 -5.71 1.19 32.11
CA ASN A 47 -4.35 0.66 32.24
C ASN A 47 -3.80 0.09 30.92
N ALA A 48 -4.62 0.01 29.87
CA ALA A 48 -4.21 -0.47 28.55
C ALA A 48 -3.16 0.47 27.93
N SER A 49 -2.03 -0.08 27.52
CA SER A 49 -0.93 0.65 26.87
C SER A 49 -1.11 0.73 25.35
N SER A 50 -1.62 -0.34 24.72
CA SER A 50 -1.74 -0.43 23.27
C SER A 50 -3.10 0.04 22.72
N VAL A 51 -3.06 0.55 21.49
CA VAL A 51 -4.27 0.96 20.74
C VAL A 51 -5.20 -0.22 20.45
N ALA A 52 -4.64 -1.40 20.15
CA ALA A 52 -5.42 -2.60 19.83
C ALA A 52 -6.18 -3.13 21.06
N GLU A 53 -5.52 -3.18 22.22
CA GLU A 53 -6.15 -3.61 23.48
C GLU A 53 -7.31 -2.69 23.88
N LYS A 54 -7.10 -1.37 23.74
CA LYS A 54 -8.15 -0.37 23.95
C LYS A 54 -9.38 -0.59 23.04
N GLN A 55 -9.19 -1.01 21.79
CA GLN A 55 -10.30 -1.31 20.87
C GLN A 55 -11.06 -2.57 21.28
N GLN A 56 -10.35 -3.64 21.61
CA GLN A 56 -10.98 -4.90 22.02
C GLN A 56 -11.80 -4.72 23.31
N LEU A 57 -11.26 -4.02 24.30
CA LEU A 57 -11.96 -3.71 25.55
C LEU A 57 -13.18 -2.81 25.32
N GLN A 58 -13.13 -1.86 24.38
CA GLN A 58 -14.30 -1.05 24.02
C GLN A 58 -15.40 -1.90 23.37
N ALA A 59 -15.05 -2.81 22.46
CA ALA A 59 -16.02 -3.72 21.85
C ALA A 59 -16.67 -4.63 22.91
N ALA A 60 -15.88 -5.16 23.85
CA ALA A 60 -16.38 -5.91 24.99
C ALA A 60 -17.37 -5.09 25.85
N LEU A 61 -17.06 -3.82 26.11
CA LEU A 61 -17.92 -2.92 26.88
C LEU A 61 -19.26 -2.65 26.17
N VAL A 62 -19.25 -2.50 24.85
CA VAL A 62 -20.46 -2.34 24.02
C VAL A 62 -21.37 -3.56 24.16
N ASN A 63 -20.79 -4.78 24.09
CA ASN A 63 -21.54 -6.02 24.21
C ASN A 63 -22.18 -6.16 25.61
N VAL A 64 -21.43 -5.92 26.68
CA VAL A 64 -21.95 -5.96 28.07
C VAL A 64 -23.09 -4.96 28.28
N LYS A 65 -22.96 -3.74 27.76
CA LYS A 65 -24.03 -2.73 27.86
C LYS A 65 -25.28 -3.13 27.10
N THR A 66 -25.11 -3.72 25.92
CA THR A 66 -26.21 -4.26 25.10
C THR A 66 -26.96 -5.35 25.88
N LEU A 67 -26.25 -6.35 26.39
CA LEU A 67 -26.83 -7.45 27.18
C LEU A 67 -27.56 -6.92 28.42
N ARG A 68 -26.96 -5.96 29.14
CA ARG A 68 -27.58 -5.33 30.31
C ARG A 68 -28.92 -4.66 29.99
N GLN A 69 -29.04 -4.00 28.84
CA GLN A 69 -30.32 -3.38 28.45
C GLN A 69 -31.35 -4.42 28.03
N GLN A 70 -30.93 -5.52 27.40
CA GLN A 70 -31.83 -6.63 27.07
C GLN A 70 -32.42 -7.28 28.34
N PHE A 71 -31.64 -7.45 29.41
CA PHE A 71 -32.16 -7.86 30.73
C PHE A 71 -33.20 -6.85 31.28
N LYS A 72 -32.90 -5.54 31.22
CA LYS A 72 -33.78 -4.50 31.76
C LYS A 72 -35.13 -4.37 31.04
N LEU A 73 -35.20 -4.68 29.75
CA LEU A 73 -36.46 -4.63 28.97
C LEU A 73 -37.51 -5.63 29.46
N LYS A 74 -37.05 -6.77 29.94
CA LYS A 74 -37.89 -7.91 30.32
C LYS A 74 -38.26 -7.92 31.81
N GLN A 75 -37.75 -6.94 32.58
CA GLN A 75 -38.23 -6.65 33.93
C GLN A 75 -39.69 -6.19 33.83
N LYS A 76 -40.65 -7.06 34.21
CA LYS A 76 -42.09 -6.73 34.21
C LYS A 76 -42.30 -5.43 35.00
N ARG A 77 -42.63 -4.34 34.31
CA ARG A 77 -43.30 -3.19 34.93
C ARG A 77 -44.79 -3.37 34.71
N GLY A 78 -45.57 -3.42 35.79
CA GLY A 78 -47.02 -3.52 35.74
C GLY A 78 -47.60 -2.55 34.72
N ALA A 79 -48.42 -3.06 33.81
CA ALA A 79 -49.08 -2.25 32.79
C ALA A 79 -50.17 -1.40 33.45
N GLY A 80 -49.85 -0.14 33.75
CA GLY A 80 -50.87 0.87 33.96
C GLY A 80 -51.63 1.09 32.64
N LEU A 81 -52.96 1.03 32.70
CA LEU A 81 -53.89 1.27 31.60
C LEU A 81 -53.71 2.69 31.03
N ASN A 82 -52.76 2.87 30.12
CA ASN A 82 -52.70 3.96 29.15
C ASN A 82 -51.71 3.57 28.05
N LYS A 83 -52.22 3.06 26.91
CA LYS A 83 -51.42 2.81 25.71
C LYS A 83 -50.89 4.15 25.15
N LYS A 84 -49.78 4.65 25.69
CA LYS A 84 -49.01 5.73 25.04
C LYS A 84 -48.53 5.23 23.67
N LYS A 85 -48.72 6.00 22.59
CA LYS A 85 -48.17 5.69 21.26
C LYS A 85 -46.68 5.37 21.39
N GLU A 86 -46.28 4.17 20.96
CA GLU A 86 -44.87 3.76 20.95
C GLU A 86 -44.06 4.64 19.98
N THR A 87 -43.03 5.30 20.48
CA THR A 87 -42.14 6.17 19.70
C THR A 87 -40.83 5.43 19.39
N ALA A 88 -40.00 5.93 18.47
CA ALA A 88 -38.69 5.33 18.21
C ALA A 88 -37.85 5.13 19.51
N CYS A 89 -37.95 6.06 20.46
CA CYS A 89 -37.29 5.97 21.77
C CYS A 89 -37.77 4.82 22.67
N SER A 90 -38.94 4.21 22.39
CA SER A 90 -39.40 3.01 23.10
C SER A 90 -38.94 1.71 22.43
N ARG A 91 -38.45 1.75 21.18
CA ARG A 91 -38.02 0.56 20.42
C ARG A 91 -36.51 0.47 20.18
N VAL A 92 -35.80 1.59 20.29
CA VAL A 92 -34.34 1.66 20.26
C VAL A 92 -33.82 2.59 21.37
N LYS A 93 -32.62 2.30 21.89
CA LYS A 93 -32.01 3.09 22.96
C LYS A 93 -30.56 3.46 22.66
N TRP A 94 -30.23 4.75 22.80
CA TRP A 94 -28.86 5.24 22.69
C TRP A 94 -28.11 5.13 24.03
N GLU A 95 -26.95 4.48 24.02
CA GLU A 95 -26.00 4.49 25.14
C GLU A 95 -24.62 5.00 24.70
N ASP A 96 -23.98 5.78 25.56
CA ASP A 96 -22.62 6.26 25.30
C ASP A 96 -21.57 5.29 25.81
N VAL A 97 -20.49 5.16 25.06
CA VAL A 97 -19.29 4.40 25.45
C VAL A 97 -18.12 5.38 25.48
N HIS A 98 -17.37 5.37 26.58
CA HIS A 98 -16.19 6.22 26.71
C HIS A 98 -15.11 5.70 25.76
N SER A 99 -14.52 6.61 25.00
CA SER A 99 -13.47 6.29 24.04
C SER A 99 -12.10 6.49 24.65
N ALA A 100 -11.16 5.62 24.30
CA ALA A 100 -9.75 5.69 24.71
C ALA A 100 -8.84 6.37 23.66
N PHE A 101 -9.44 7.07 22.69
CA PHE A 101 -8.77 7.80 21.61
C PHE A 101 -9.00 9.31 21.71
N ASP A 102 -7.93 10.10 21.73
CA ASP A 102 -8.00 11.57 21.83
C ASP A 102 -8.71 12.24 20.64
N SER A 103 -8.67 11.61 19.46
CA SER A 103 -9.35 12.08 18.24
C SER A 103 -10.83 11.70 18.17
N ARG A 104 -11.34 10.89 19.11
CA ARG A 104 -12.71 10.38 19.10
C ARG A 104 -13.61 11.24 19.98
N VAL A 105 -14.56 11.92 19.34
CA VAL A 105 -15.49 12.82 20.04
C VAL A 105 -16.49 12.02 20.86
N ARG A 106 -17.03 10.94 20.28
CA ARG A 106 -18.05 10.12 20.94
C ARG A 106 -18.20 8.77 20.23
N THR A 107 -18.42 7.71 21.00
CA THR A 107 -18.94 6.45 20.48
C THR A 107 -20.30 6.22 21.12
N GLY A 108 -21.33 6.05 20.31
CA GLY A 108 -22.67 5.78 20.80
C GLY A 108 -23.26 4.52 20.19
N VAL A 109 -23.94 3.75 21.00
CA VAL A 109 -24.52 2.47 20.61
C VAL A 109 -26.04 2.62 20.64
N ILE A 110 -26.68 2.40 19.50
CA ILE A 110 -28.14 2.32 19.41
C ILE A 110 -28.54 0.86 19.56
N ILE A 111 -29.01 0.51 20.75
CA ILE A 111 -29.40 -0.85 21.12
C ILE A 111 -30.80 -1.13 20.58
N ASN A 112 -30.96 -2.28 19.93
CA ASN A 112 -32.25 -2.79 19.52
C ASN A 112 -33.01 -3.35 20.73
N LEU A 113 -34.28 -2.95 20.89
CA LEU A 113 -35.13 -3.44 21.97
C LEU A 113 -36.21 -4.41 21.47
N HIS A 114 -36.75 -4.15 20.26
CA HIS A 114 -37.95 -4.84 19.76
C HIS A 114 -37.97 -5.15 18.25
N HIS A 115 -37.01 -4.67 17.46
CA HIS A 115 -37.06 -4.86 16.00
C HIS A 115 -36.52 -6.23 15.57
N THR A 116 -37.22 -6.86 14.63
CA THR A 116 -36.76 -8.05 13.90
C THR A 116 -36.34 -7.71 12.47
N ASP A 117 -36.95 -6.67 11.87
CA ASP A 117 -36.61 -6.18 10.54
C ASP A 117 -35.50 -5.11 10.58
N PRO A 118 -34.39 -5.29 9.83
CA PRO A 118 -33.27 -4.35 9.81
C PRO A 118 -33.61 -2.96 9.27
N LYS A 119 -34.51 -2.88 8.30
CA LYS A 119 -34.91 -1.61 7.68
C LYS A 119 -35.74 -0.78 8.66
N LEU A 120 -36.66 -1.40 9.39
CA LEU A 120 -37.44 -0.77 10.46
C LEU A 120 -36.55 -0.36 11.64
N PHE A 121 -35.60 -1.21 12.03
CA PHE A 121 -34.60 -0.86 13.05
C PHE A 121 -33.80 0.38 12.66
N LEU A 122 -33.23 0.41 11.45
CA LEU A 122 -32.41 1.52 10.96
C LEU A 122 -33.24 2.80 10.80
N ASN A 123 -34.52 2.71 10.44
CA ASN A 123 -35.43 3.84 10.42
C ASN A 123 -35.60 4.50 11.80
N ASP A 124 -35.72 3.70 12.85
CA ASP A 124 -35.82 4.21 14.23
C ASP A 124 -34.45 4.68 14.78
N CYS A 125 -33.34 4.03 14.38
CA CYS A 125 -31.99 4.50 14.66
C CYS A 125 -31.74 5.91 14.10
N LYS A 126 -32.25 6.21 12.91
CA LYS A 126 -32.12 7.51 12.23
C LYS A 126 -32.59 8.67 13.12
N ALA A 127 -33.69 8.49 13.85
CA ALA A 127 -34.24 9.51 14.76
C ALA A 127 -33.28 9.81 15.93
N LEU A 128 -32.73 8.78 16.57
CA LEU A 128 -31.76 8.95 17.66
C LEU A 128 -30.42 9.50 17.15
N PHE A 129 -29.95 9.00 16.01
CA PHE A 129 -28.75 9.46 15.33
C PHE A 129 -28.83 10.96 15.06
N LYS A 130 -29.91 11.42 14.40
CA LYS A 130 -30.13 12.84 14.08
C LYS A 130 -30.00 13.72 15.31
N ARG A 131 -30.72 13.38 16.39
CA ARG A 131 -30.69 14.16 17.65
C ARG A 131 -29.30 14.20 18.28
N ARG A 132 -28.57 13.07 18.29
CA ARG A 132 -27.26 12.96 18.94
C ARG A 132 -26.18 13.67 18.14
N ILE A 133 -26.17 13.51 16.82
CA ILE A 133 -25.23 14.20 15.92
C ILE A 133 -25.47 15.70 15.93
N GLN A 134 -26.72 16.18 15.92
CA GLN A 134 -27.02 17.61 16.07
C GLN A 134 -26.45 18.20 17.37
N ASN A 135 -26.55 17.48 18.49
CA ASN A 135 -25.99 17.94 19.76
C ASN A 135 -24.46 18.01 19.75
N VAL A 136 -23.79 17.11 19.02
CA VAL A 136 -22.33 17.17 18.86
C VAL A 136 -21.95 18.32 17.91
N LEU A 137 -22.70 18.53 16.83
CA LEU A 137 -22.49 19.61 15.86
C LEU A 137 -22.75 21.02 16.44
N LYS A 138 -23.40 21.14 17.60
CA LYS A 138 -23.48 22.40 18.36
C LYS A 138 -22.14 22.83 18.95
N LYS A 139 -21.25 21.85 19.24
CA LYS A 139 -19.94 22.07 19.88
C LYS A 139 -18.77 21.94 18.91
N VAL A 140 -18.97 21.19 17.82
CA VAL A 140 -17.92 20.85 16.86
C VAL A 140 -18.44 21.10 15.45
N ASP A 141 -17.52 21.46 14.59
CA ASP A 141 -17.82 22.16 13.36
C ASP A 141 -18.11 21.20 12.19
N ALA A 142 -17.42 20.06 12.16
CA ALA A 142 -17.76 18.88 11.36
C ALA A 142 -17.31 17.62 12.09
N LEU A 143 -17.86 16.49 11.62
CA LEU A 143 -17.59 15.18 12.17
C LEU A 143 -17.28 14.21 11.04
N LYS A 144 -16.46 13.20 11.33
CA LYS A 144 -16.30 12.04 10.46
C LYS A 144 -16.95 10.85 11.17
N VAL A 145 -17.97 10.29 10.56
CA VAL A 145 -18.88 9.34 11.18
C VAL A 145 -18.95 8.07 10.35
N ASN A 146 -18.93 6.93 11.04
CA ASN A 146 -19.25 5.63 10.46
C ASN A 146 -20.19 4.85 11.39
N GLY A 147 -20.95 3.93 10.80
CA GLY A 147 -21.81 2.98 11.48
C GLY A 147 -21.21 1.58 11.46
N VAL A 148 -21.45 0.84 12.54
CA VAL A 148 -21.13 -0.59 12.68
C VAL A 148 -22.41 -1.28 13.12
N PHE A 149 -23.03 -2.01 12.21
CA PHE A 149 -24.20 -2.83 12.52
C PHE A 149 -23.75 -4.14 13.17
N SER A 150 -24.43 -4.56 14.22
CA SER A 150 -24.18 -5.81 14.93
C SER A 150 -25.45 -6.65 14.97
N GLY A 151 -25.35 -7.89 14.49
CA GLY A 151 -26.45 -8.86 14.49
C GLY A 151 -25.94 -10.29 14.64
N GLU A 152 -26.76 -11.17 15.20
CA GLU A 152 -26.54 -12.61 15.21
C GLU A 152 -27.04 -13.21 13.91
N PHE A 153 -26.21 -13.99 13.26
CA PHE A 153 -26.53 -14.71 12.03
C PHE A 153 -26.50 -16.19 12.31
N THR A 154 -27.37 -16.94 11.64
CA THR A 154 -27.47 -18.40 11.72
C THR A 154 -27.19 -19.03 10.36
N ILE A 155 -26.49 -20.16 10.37
CA ILE A 155 -26.33 -21.02 9.18
C ILE A 155 -26.76 -22.44 9.55
N ASN A 156 -27.56 -23.06 8.68
CA ASN A 156 -28.00 -24.45 8.83
C ASN A 156 -27.19 -25.33 7.88
N LYS A 157 -26.35 -26.21 8.44
CA LYS A 157 -25.66 -27.27 7.68
C LYS A 157 -25.83 -28.59 8.43
N ALA A 158 -26.36 -29.61 7.73
CA ALA A 158 -26.38 -31.01 8.16
C ALA A 158 -26.68 -31.21 9.67
N ASP A 159 -27.87 -30.80 10.11
CA ASP A 159 -28.40 -30.95 11.48
C ASP A 159 -27.73 -30.16 12.62
N GLN A 160 -26.83 -29.21 12.32
CA GLN A 160 -26.32 -28.24 13.31
C GLN A 160 -26.66 -26.79 12.92
N VAL A 161 -27.32 -26.07 13.84
CA VAL A 161 -27.59 -24.63 13.73
C VAL A 161 -26.45 -23.88 14.41
N LYS A 162 -25.60 -23.21 13.62
CA LYS A 162 -24.52 -22.38 14.17
C LYS A 162 -24.94 -20.92 14.19
N THR A 163 -24.85 -20.29 15.36
CA THR A 163 -25.22 -18.87 15.58
C THR A 163 -23.99 -18.06 15.93
N GLU A 164 -23.69 -17.02 15.15
CA GLU A 164 -22.52 -16.17 15.38
C GLU A 164 -22.85 -14.67 15.30
N LEU A 165 -22.19 -13.87 16.14
CA LEU A 165 -22.33 -12.41 16.12
C LEU A 165 -21.42 -11.81 15.04
N LYS A 166 -22.01 -11.14 14.05
CA LYS A 166 -21.29 -10.47 12.96
C LYS A 166 -21.40 -8.95 13.05
N TYR A 167 -20.43 -8.27 12.45
CA TYR A 167 -20.34 -6.82 12.38
C TYR A 167 -20.21 -6.37 10.93
N LEU A 168 -21.08 -5.46 10.48
CA LEU A 168 -21.03 -4.85 9.16
C LEU A 168 -20.68 -3.37 9.29
N ASN A 169 -19.66 -2.92 8.54
CA ASN A 169 -19.04 -1.62 8.73
C ASN A 169 -19.28 -0.70 7.54
N THR A 170 -19.80 0.50 7.81
CA THR A 170 -19.92 1.52 6.77
C THR A 170 -18.59 2.25 6.57
N LYS A 171 -18.37 2.78 5.36
CA LYS A 171 -17.28 3.73 5.11
C LYS A 171 -17.44 4.96 6.00
N ASN A 172 -16.32 5.60 6.32
CA ASN A 172 -16.33 6.89 7.00
C ASN A 172 -16.91 7.97 6.09
N GLY A 173 -18.06 8.51 6.45
CA GLY A 173 -18.64 9.68 5.80
C GLY A 173 -18.39 10.94 6.62
N ILE A 174 -18.42 12.09 5.97
CA ILE A 174 -18.25 13.40 6.63
C ILE A 174 -19.62 14.02 6.83
N ILE A 175 -19.85 14.59 8.02
CA ILE A 175 -21.06 15.33 8.37
C ILE A 175 -20.70 16.76 8.73
N TYR A 176 -21.36 17.70 8.07
CA TYR A 176 -21.28 19.14 8.30
C TYR A 176 -22.58 19.64 9.00
N LYS A 177 -22.61 20.88 9.50
CA LYS A 177 -23.76 21.43 10.26
C LYS A 177 -25.08 21.47 9.47
N ASP A 178 -25.03 21.70 8.16
CA ASP A 178 -26.21 21.76 7.26
C ASP A 178 -26.48 20.43 6.56
N THR A 179 -25.63 19.42 6.79
CA THR A 179 -25.82 18.12 6.16
C THR A 179 -27.20 17.63 6.56
N ASN A 180 -28.05 17.35 5.57
CA ASN A 180 -29.34 16.74 5.84
C ASN A 180 -29.07 15.35 6.44
N LEU A 181 -29.13 15.27 7.77
CA LEU A 181 -28.73 14.09 8.53
C LEU A 181 -29.60 12.88 8.20
N GLU A 182 -30.84 13.09 7.77
CA GLU A 182 -31.72 12.01 7.37
C GLU A 182 -31.26 11.42 6.04
N ASN A 183 -31.08 12.25 5.01
CA ASN A 183 -30.59 11.79 3.71
C ASN A 183 -29.17 11.21 3.83
N TRP A 184 -28.32 11.83 4.65
CA TRP A 184 -26.96 11.35 4.89
C TRP A 184 -26.98 9.98 5.57
N PHE A 185 -27.80 9.81 6.61
CA PHE A 185 -27.92 8.52 7.30
C PHE A 185 -28.46 7.46 6.35
N VAL A 186 -29.46 7.80 5.54
CA VAL A 186 -30.02 6.89 4.54
C VAL A 186 -28.95 6.46 3.54
N ASN A 187 -28.20 7.39 2.95
CA ASN A 187 -27.24 7.07 1.90
C ASN A 187 -25.96 6.40 2.41
N ASN A 188 -25.42 6.84 3.55
CA ASN A 188 -24.10 6.41 4.04
C ASN A 188 -24.18 5.26 5.06
N ILE A 189 -25.32 5.10 5.74
CA ILE A 189 -25.52 4.05 6.74
C ILE A 189 -26.59 3.08 6.28
N GLN A 190 -27.84 3.52 6.12
CA GLN A 190 -28.97 2.62 5.89
C GLN A 190 -28.84 1.82 4.59
N ASN A 191 -28.72 2.49 3.44
CA ASN A 191 -28.63 1.82 2.14
C ASN A 191 -27.34 1.00 2.02
N SER A 192 -26.22 1.54 2.52
CA SER A 192 -24.96 0.81 2.55
C SER A 192 -25.09 -0.49 3.32
N LEU A 193 -25.67 -0.46 4.52
CA LEU A 193 -25.85 -1.64 5.36
C LEU A 193 -26.92 -2.59 4.83
N LEU A 194 -28.01 -2.08 4.25
CA LEU A 194 -29.06 -2.95 3.68
C LEU A 194 -28.54 -3.70 2.46
N VAL A 195 -27.82 -3.03 1.54
CA VAL A 195 -27.12 -3.71 0.44
C VAL A 195 -26.05 -4.66 0.98
N GLU A 196 -25.41 -4.30 2.11
CA GLU A 196 -24.46 -5.19 2.76
C GLU A 196 -25.12 -6.45 3.33
N LEU A 197 -26.26 -6.30 3.99
CA LEU A 197 -27.06 -7.39 4.54
C LEU A 197 -27.69 -8.27 3.46
N GLU A 198 -28.26 -7.69 2.40
CA GLU A 198 -28.89 -8.43 1.29
C GLU A 198 -27.86 -9.28 0.55
N GLU A 199 -26.75 -8.69 0.10
CA GLU A 199 -25.69 -9.47 -0.55
C GLU A 199 -25.01 -10.45 0.42
N PHE A 200 -25.01 -10.19 1.74
CA PHE A 200 -24.56 -11.16 2.74
C PHE A 200 -25.51 -12.36 2.85
N GLN A 201 -26.82 -12.16 2.66
CA GLN A 201 -27.84 -13.21 2.73
C GLN A 201 -28.03 -13.96 1.40
N GLU A 202 -28.01 -13.27 0.25
CA GLU A 202 -28.50 -13.81 -1.03
C GLU A 202 -27.41 -14.33 -1.99
N LYS A 203 -26.13 -13.97 -1.82
CA LYS A 203 -25.06 -14.30 -2.79
C LYS A 203 -23.94 -15.14 -2.17
N ASP A 204 -24.20 -16.40 -1.79
CA ASP A 204 -23.18 -17.44 -1.54
C ASP A 204 -22.68 -17.67 -0.09
N SER A 205 -23.22 -17.00 0.94
CA SER A 205 -22.74 -17.21 2.34
C SER A 205 -23.44 -18.36 3.09
N GLY A 206 -24.75 -18.56 2.87
CA GLY A 206 -25.62 -19.47 3.62
C GLY A 206 -26.09 -18.94 4.98
N TRP A 207 -25.69 -17.73 5.38
CA TRP A 207 -26.02 -17.13 6.68
C TRP A 207 -27.28 -16.27 6.61
N ALA A 208 -28.26 -16.56 7.46
CA ALA A 208 -29.48 -15.77 7.64
C ALA A 208 -29.36 -14.89 8.90
N LEU A 209 -29.87 -13.66 8.85
CA LEU A 209 -29.91 -12.82 10.05
C LEU A 209 -30.99 -13.35 11.01
N SER A 210 -30.60 -13.65 12.26
CA SER A 210 -31.49 -14.19 13.29
C SER A 210 -31.94 -13.14 14.31
N GLU A 211 -31.02 -12.31 14.81
CA GLU A 211 -31.33 -11.26 15.78
C GLU A 211 -30.52 -9.98 15.50
N ILE A 212 -31.17 -8.82 15.52
CA ILE A 212 -30.50 -7.53 15.45
C ILE A 212 -30.09 -7.13 16.87
N LYS A 213 -28.79 -6.89 17.13
CA LYS A 213 -28.32 -6.47 18.46
C LYS A 213 -28.27 -4.96 18.60
N ASN A 214 -27.48 -4.27 17.78
CA ASN A 214 -27.31 -2.83 17.87
C ASN A 214 -26.70 -2.21 16.59
N LEU A 215 -26.72 -0.88 16.54
CA LEU A 215 -25.94 -0.06 15.61
C LEU A 215 -25.00 0.82 16.41
N THR A 216 -23.70 0.57 16.31
CA THR A 216 -22.66 1.42 16.90
C THR A 216 -22.32 2.55 15.94
N VAL A 217 -22.44 3.79 16.41
CA VAL A 217 -22.15 5.03 15.70
C VAL A 217 -20.86 5.61 16.26
N ILE A 218 -19.83 5.64 15.44
CA ILE A 218 -18.50 6.15 15.81
C ILE A 218 -18.38 7.57 15.27
N ILE A 219 -18.11 8.52 16.17
CA ILE A 219 -18.04 9.95 15.86
C ILE A 219 -16.62 10.46 16.13
N ASN A 220 -15.92 10.79 15.05
CA ASN A 220 -14.56 11.29 15.08
C ASN A 220 -14.50 12.80 14.95
N LYS A 221 -13.51 13.39 15.61
CA LYS A 221 -13.12 14.77 15.37
C LYS A 221 -12.63 14.82 13.93
N TYR A 222 -13.29 15.65 13.14
CA TYR A 222 -12.85 15.94 11.79
C TYR A 222 -12.53 17.41 11.75
N ASN A 223 -11.27 17.70 11.48
CA ASN A 223 -10.84 19.03 11.08
C ASN A 223 -10.81 18.99 9.55
N PRO A 224 -11.89 19.37 8.83
CA PRO A 224 -11.71 19.68 7.43
C PRO A 224 -10.70 20.81 7.33
N LEU A 225 -9.99 20.89 6.19
CA LEU A 225 -9.27 22.10 5.80
C LEU A 225 -10.32 23.22 5.73
N ARG A 226 -10.48 23.95 6.82
CA ARG A 226 -11.50 24.98 7.02
C ARG A 226 -10.79 26.30 6.94
N ALA A 227 -11.20 27.09 5.96
CA ALA A 227 -10.76 28.45 5.82
C ALA A 227 -11.85 29.39 6.31
N GLY A 228 -11.65 30.04 7.45
CA GLY A 228 -12.68 30.81 8.15
C GLY A 228 -12.38 32.29 8.09
N THR A 229 -11.62 32.75 9.06
CA THR A 229 -11.30 34.16 9.31
C THR A 229 -10.00 34.57 8.64
N PHE A 230 -9.81 35.88 8.45
CA PHE A 230 -8.61 36.46 7.87
C PHE A 230 -7.30 35.87 8.44
N ILE A 231 -6.41 35.47 7.53
CA ILE A 231 -5.01 35.15 7.79
C ILE A 231 -4.18 36.05 6.89
N ASP A 232 -3.16 36.71 7.44
CA ASP A 232 -2.30 37.56 6.61
C ASP A 232 -1.41 36.70 5.70
N LEU A 233 -1.09 37.23 4.51
CA LEU A 233 -0.19 36.55 3.59
C LEU A 233 1.23 36.58 4.15
N PRO A 234 2.01 35.49 4.04
CA PRO A 234 3.43 35.52 4.35
C PRO A 234 4.12 36.65 3.57
N THR A 235 5.05 37.36 4.21
CA THR A 235 5.71 38.56 3.66
C THR A 235 6.28 38.33 2.25
N GLN A 236 6.84 37.14 1.99
CA GLN A 236 7.37 36.76 0.68
C GLN A 236 6.30 36.72 -0.41
N ILE A 237 5.07 36.29 -0.08
CA ILE A 237 3.94 36.24 -1.01
C ILE A 237 3.28 37.61 -1.13
N LYS A 238 3.14 38.34 -0.03
CA LYS A 238 2.56 39.69 0.00
C LYS A 238 3.33 40.66 -0.92
N ARG A 239 4.67 40.62 -0.89
CA ARG A 239 5.57 41.41 -1.77
C ARG A 239 5.38 41.14 -3.25
N LYS A 240 4.84 39.98 -3.63
CA LYS A 240 4.56 39.68 -5.03
C LYS A 240 3.37 40.46 -5.55
N GLU A 241 2.51 41.06 -4.72
CA GLU A 241 1.30 41.77 -5.16
C GLU A 241 0.44 40.97 -6.16
N ALA A 242 0.48 39.65 -6.08
CA ALA A 242 -0.15 38.73 -7.02
C ALA A 242 -1.55 38.30 -6.58
N CYS A 243 -1.91 38.63 -5.34
CA CYS A 243 -3.11 38.17 -4.67
C CYS A 243 -3.91 39.35 -4.09
N VAL A 244 -5.21 39.18 -3.92
CA VAL A 244 -6.10 40.08 -3.17
C VAL A 244 -6.56 39.33 -1.93
N ASN A 245 -6.11 39.79 -0.77
CA ASN A 245 -6.43 39.21 0.52
C ASN A 245 -7.45 40.10 1.25
N VAL A 246 -8.73 39.73 1.18
CA VAL A 246 -9.82 40.48 1.82
C VAL A 246 -9.81 40.20 3.32
N GLN A 247 -9.80 41.26 4.13
CA GLN A 247 -9.81 41.22 5.59
C GLN A 247 -11.23 40.97 6.11
N ASN A 248 -11.66 39.71 6.09
CA ASN A 248 -12.96 39.31 6.60
C ASN A 248 -12.90 38.91 8.08
N SER A 249 -13.92 39.31 8.85
CA SER A 249 -14.12 38.92 10.25
C SER A 249 -15.07 37.72 10.43
N ASP A 250 -15.72 37.31 9.34
CA ASP A 250 -16.62 36.15 9.28
C ASP A 250 -15.88 34.87 8.81
N ASP A 251 -16.61 33.77 8.62
CA ASP A 251 -16.06 32.51 8.08
C ASP A 251 -16.14 32.43 6.53
N MET A 252 -16.48 33.53 5.85
CA MET A 252 -16.82 33.55 4.41
C MET A 252 -15.63 33.92 3.51
N CYS A 253 -14.38 33.72 3.95
CA CYS A 253 -13.19 34.11 3.17
C CYS A 253 -13.19 33.57 1.73
N PHE A 254 -13.72 32.37 1.50
CA PHE A 254 -13.89 31.83 0.14
C PHE A 254 -14.82 32.69 -0.72
N ALA A 255 -15.96 33.11 -0.17
CA ALA A 255 -16.91 33.94 -0.89
C ALA A 255 -16.33 35.34 -1.13
N TRP A 256 -15.64 35.91 -0.16
CA TRP A 256 -14.92 37.18 -0.32
C TRP A 256 -13.83 37.09 -1.39
N ALA A 257 -13.08 35.99 -1.44
CA ALA A 257 -12.10 35.76 -2.50
C ALA A 257 -12.78 35.66 -3.88
N VAL A 258 -13.89 34.93 -4.00
CA VAL A 258 -14.67 34.86 -5.26
C VAL A 258 -15.23 36.24 -5.65
N LEU A 259 -15.77 37.01 -4.70
CA LEU A 259 -16.28 38.35 -4.96
C LEU A 259 -15.19 39.32 -5.39
N SER A 260 -13.98 39.19 -4.85
CA SER A 260 -12.87 40.05 -5.25
C SER A 260 -12.51 39.89 -6.73
N TYR A 261 -12.76 38.71 -7.31
CA TYR A 261 -12.70 38.50 -8.75
C TYR A 261 -13.91 39.09 -9.50
N LEU A 262 -15.12 38.88 -9.00
CA LEU A 262 -16.36 39.32 -9.68
C LEU A 262 -16.57 40.84 -9.64
N TYR A 263 -16.08 41.52 -8.59
CA TYR A 263 -16.19 42.96 -8.36
C TYR A 263 -14.83 43.56 -8.03
N PRO A 264 -13.88 43.63 -9.00
CA PRO A 264 -12.52 44.10 -8.72
C PRO A 264 -12.51 45.54 -8.17
N ALA A 265 -11.95 45.71 -6.98
CA ALA A 265 -11.77 47.02 -6.36
C ALA A 265 -10.36 47.58 -6.61
N PRO A 266 -10.15 48.91 -6.55
CA PRO A 266 -8.83 49.52 -6.63
C PRO A 266 -7.87 48.96 -5.57
N SER A 267 -6.61 48.70 -5.94
CA SER A 267 -5.62 48.03 -5.08
C SER A 267 -5.45 48.62 -3.67
N LYS A 268 -5.70 49.93 -3.49
CA LYS A 268 -5.58 50.62 -2.18
C LYS A 268 -6.71 50.28 -1.19
N ILE A 269 -7.83 49.78 -1.68
CA ILE A 269 -9.02 49.46 -0.86
C ILE A 269 -9.50 48.02 -1.06
N ALA A 270 -8.83 47.24 -1.92
CA ALA A 270 -9.23 45.89 -2.31
C ALA A 270 -9.12 44.86 -1.17
N ASP A 271 -8.47 45.20 -0.06
CA ASP A 271 -8.40 44.37 1.15
C ASP A 271 -9.60 44.58 2.08
N ARG A 272 -10.45 45.58 1.86
CA ARG A 272 -11.60 45.90 2.72
C ARG A 272 -12.87 45.19 2.26
N THR A 273 -13.61 44.60 3.19
CA THR A 273 -14.93 44.00 2.90
C THR A 273 -15.95 45.01 2.38
N SER A 274 -15.87 46.28 2.84
CA SER A 274 -16.75 47.37 2.38
C SER A 274 -16.61 47.73 0.90
N SER A 275 -15.53 47.27 0.24
CA SER A 275 -15.29 47.48 -1.19
C SER A 275 -16.08 46.51 -2.07
N TYR A 276 -16.72 45.50 -1.50
CA TYR A 276 -17.42 44.44 -2.23
C TYR A 276 -18.88 44.34 -1.77
N PRO A 277 -19.80 43.91 -2.66
CA PRO A 277 -21.18 43.66 -2.26
C PRO A 277 -21.26 42.50 -1.27
N ASP A 278 -22.34 42.46 -0.48
CA ASP A 278 -22.58 41.37 0.46
C ASP A 278 -22.65 40.00 -0.26
N PRO A 279 -21.80 39.01 0.11
CA PRO A 279 -21.80 37.68 -0.48
C PRO A 279 -23.18 37.01 -0.55
N GLN A 280 -24.03 37.24 0.45
CA GLN A 280 -25.35 36.59 0.53
C GLN A 280 -26.35 37.15 -0.48
N LYS A 281 -26.13 38.39 -0.96
CA LYS A 281 -27.03 39.04 -1.92
C LYS A 281 -26.71 38.68 -3.37
N VAL A 282 -25.46 38.29 -3.63
CA VAL A 282 -24.94 38.15 -4.99
C VAL A 282 -24.64 36.70 -5.35
N LEU A 283 -24.16 35.88 -4.40
CA LEU A 283 -23.83 34.49 -4.63
C LEU A 283 -24.98 33.57 -4.20
N ASN A 284 -25.24 32.54 -4.99
CA ASN A 284 -26.12 31.46 -4.60
C ASN A 284 -25.37 30.53 -3.63
N LEU A 285 -25.56 30.77 -2.34
CA LEU A 285 -24.94 30.03 -1.24
C LEU A 285 -25.85 28.94 -0.67
N LYS A 286 -26.92 28.54 -1.40
CA LYS A 286 -27.93 27.60 -0.87
C LYS A 286 -27.31 26.23 -0.58
N GLY A 287 -27.19 25.92 0.72
CA GLY A 287 -26.59 24.68 1.24
C GLY A 287 -25.08 24.59 1.02
N ILE A 288 -24.41 25.74 1.04
CA ILE A 288 -22.97 25.87 1.19
C ILE A 288 -22.66 26.21 2.65
N GLN A 289 -21.76 25.45 3.26
CA GLN A 289 -21.24 25.68 4.61
C GLN A 289 -20.01 26.57 4.57
N PHE A 290 -19.96 27.53 5.48
CA PHE A 290 -18.74 28.24 5.84
C PHE A 290 -18.27 27.77 7.23
N PRO A 291 -16.96 27.60 7.46
CA PRO A 291 -15.83 27.66 6.52
C PRO A 291 -15.93 26.72 5.30
N MET A 292 -15.63 27.22 4.09
CA MET A 292 -15.75 26.47 2.84
C MET A 292 -14.78 25.29 2.77
N THR A 293 -15.23 24.16 2.23
CA THR A 293 -14.40 22.94 2.03
C THR A 293 -14.25 22.62 0.55
N LEU A 294 -13.12 22.03 0.15
CA LEU A 294 -12.86 21.63 -1.24
C LEU A 294 -13.97 20.76 -1.86
N LYS A 295 -14.61 19.89 -1.07
CA LYS A 295 -15.71 19.01 -1.54
C LYS A 295 -16.99 19.75 -1.95
N GLN A 296 -17.18 20.97 -1.48
CA GLN A 296 -18.36 21.78 -1.77
C GLN A 296 -18.18 22.64 -3.03
N ILE A 297 -16.95 22.75 -3.55
CA ILE A 297 -16.64 23.56 -4.73
C ILE A 297 -17.44 23.12 -5.97
N PRO A 298 -17.56 21.82 -6.32
CA PRO A 298 -18.36 21.41 -7.49
C PRO A 298 -19.82 21.87 -7.43
N ARG A 299 -20.41 21.89 -6.22
CA ARG A 299 -21.77 22.40 -6.01
C ARG A 299 -21.82 23.91 -6.18
N PHE A 300 -20.87 24.63 -5.60
CA PHE A 300 -20.77 26.08 -5.71
C PHE A 300 -20.60 26.53 -7.17
N GLU A 301 -19.70 25.87 -7.91
CA GLU A 301 -19.46 26.07 -9.34
C GLU A 301 -20.77 25.94 -10.14
N LYS A 302 -21.51 24.84 -9.94
CA LYS A 302 -22.79 24.61 -10.61
C LYS A 302 -23.88 25.62 -10.23
N GLN A 303 -23.93 26.07 -8.98
CA GLN A 303 -24.95 27.01 -8.50
C GLN A 303 -24.75 28.44 -8.99
N ASN A 304 -23.50 28.83 -9.26
CA ASN A 304 -23.12 30.20 -9.60
C ASN A 304 -22.65 30.34 -11.06
N ASN A 305 -22.59 29.24 -11.82
CA ASN A 305 -22.08 29.19 -13.19
C ASN A 305 -20.64 29.73 -13.30
N LEU A 306 -19.77 29.24 -12.42
CA LEU A 306 -18.35 29.62 -12.31
C LEU A 306 -17.49 28.35 -12.31
N SER A 307 -16.21 28.49 -12.64
CA SER A 307 -15.23 27.41 -12.51
C SER A 307 -14.04 27.86 -11.65
N ILE A 308 -13.53 26.99 -10.79
CA ILE A 308 -12.59 27.36 -9.73
C ILE A 308 -11.41 26.37 -9.66
N ASN A 309 -10.19 26.89 -9.65
CA ASN A 309 -9.01 26.15 -9.20
C ASN A 309 -8.59 26.65 -7.82
N VAL A 310 -8.13 25.74 -6.97
CA VAL A 310 -7.54 26.05 -5.66
C VAL A 310 -6.12 25.52 -5.60
N TYR A 311 -5.19 26.40 -5.26
CA TYR A 311 -3.80 26.09 -4.99
C TYR A 311 -3.53 26.24 -3.50
N ARG A 312 -2.65 25.40 -2.93
CA ARG A 312 -2.19 25.50 -1.54
C ARG A 312 -0.80 26.09 -1.48
N LEU A 313 -0.56 26.91 -0.46
CA LEU A 313 0.78 27.39 -0.11
C LEU A 313 1.42 26.46 0.93
N GLU A 314 2.65 26.04 0.67
CA GLU A 314 3.45 25.20 1.57
C GLU A 314 4.83 25.84 1.79
N GLN A 315 5.38 25.69 2.99
CA GLN A 315 6.72 26.18 3.32
C GLN A 315 7.73 25.05 3.18
N LEU A 316 8.75 25.28 2.35
CA LEU A 316 9.90 24.40 2.18
C LEU A 316 11.14 25.13 2.73
N SER A 317 11.62 24.70 3.90
CA SER A 317 12.70 25.38 4.62
C SER A 317 12.41 26.88 4.79
N LYS A 318 13.14 27.76 4.08
CA LYS A 318 13.01 29.23 4.13
C LYS A 318 12.17 29.85 2.99
N SER A 319 11.56 29.03 2.12
CA SER A 319 10.83 29.50 0.92
C SER A 319 9.40 28.95 0.86
N PHE A 320 8.51 29.66 0.15
CA PHE A 320 7.13 29.20 -0.08
C PHE A 320 6.95 28.66 -1.50
N ARG A 321 6.18 27.57 -1.61
CA ARG A 321 5.81 26.95 -2.88
C ARG A 321 4.30 26.75 -2.98
N VAL A 322 3.76 27.04 -4.16
CA VAL A 322 2.35 26.93 -4.54
C VAL A 322 2.13 25.63 -5.32
N PHE A 323 1.12 24.86 -4.93
CA PHE A 323 0.76 23.59 -5.58
C PHE A 323 -0.75 23.45 -5.80
N PRO A 324 -1.21 22.86 -6.92
CA PRO A 324 -2.64 22.63 -7.16
C PRO A 324 -3.22 21.61 -6.16
N THR A 325 -4.38 21.93 -5.60
CA THR A 325 -5.07 21.07 -4.60
C THR A 325 -6.50 20.72 -5.04
N TYR A 326 -7.16 21.61 -5.78
CA TYR A 326 -8.41 21.32 -6.48
C TYR A 326 -8.33 21.94 -7.87
N LEU A 327 -8.59 21.15 -8.90
CA LEU A 327 -8.67 21.62 -10.27
C LEU A 327 -10.07 21.30 -10.80
N THR A 328 -10.72 22.30 -11.36
CA THR A 328 -12.02 22.09 -12.01
C THR A 328 -11.85 21.21 -13.25
N LYS A 329 -12.84 20.35 -13.52
CA LYS A 329 -12.84 19.52 -14.74
C LYS A 329 -13.30 20.31 -15.96
N ASN A 330 -14.24 21.24 -15.76
CA ASN A 330 -14.87 21.98 -16.83
C ASN A 330 -14.57 23.47 -16.62
N LYS A 331 -13.57 23.99 -17.35
CA LYS A 331 -13.24 25.42 -17.32
C LYS A 331 -14.34 26.21 -18.04
N LEU A 332 -14.97 27.13 -17.33
CA LEU A 332 -15.98 28.05 -17.85
C LEU A 332 -15.34 29.41 -18.16
N GLU A 333 -16.05 30.26 -18.92
CA GLU A 333 -15.62 31.63 -19.24
C GLU A 333 -15.23 32.43 -17.98
N LYS A 334 -16.06 32.33 -16.93
CA LYS A 334 -15.74 32.85 -15.61
C LYS A 334 -14.93 31.83 -14.81
N HIS A 335 -13.61 31.94 -14.90
CA HIS A 335 -12.66 31.07 -14.23
C HIS A 335 -11.86 31.78 -13.14
N ILE A 336 -11.82 31.19 -11.95
CA ILE A 336 -11.25 31.80 -10.74
C ILE A 336 -10.13 30.93 -10.18
N ASN A 337 -8.98 31.54 -9.94
CA ASN A 337 -7.84 30.92 -9.28
C ASN A 337 -7.76 31.41 -7.83
N LEU A 338 -7.82 30.50 -6.87
CA LEU A 338 -7.78 30.80 -5.44
C LEU A 338 -6.54 30.20 -4.79
N LEU A 339 -5.90 30.95 -3.89
CA LEU A 339 -4.82 30.50 -3.04
C LEU A 339 -5.35 30.19 -1.64
N MET A 340 -5.10 28.99 -1.15
CA MET A 340 -5.38 28.53 0.20
C MET A 340 -4.10 28.63 1.02
N ILE A 341 -4.09 29.55 1.99
CA ILE A 341 -2.98 29.77 2.93
C ILE A 341 -3.34 29.21 4.31
N GLN A 342 -2.34 29.04 5.17
CA GLN A 342 -2.49 28.54 6.54
C GLN A 342 -1.90 29.52 7.57
N ASP A 343 -2.40 29.46 8.80
CA ASP A 343 -2.00 30.35 9.91
C ASP A 343 -0.60 30.04 10.42
N ASN A 344 -0.24 28.76 10.48
CA ASN A 344 1.09 28.29 10.86
C ASN A 344 1.71 27.42 9.77
N TYR A 345 3.01 27.61 9.52
CA TYR A 345 3.80 26.80 8.60
C TYR A 345 4.92 26.12 9.40
N PHE A 346 4.91 24.79 9.46
CA PHE A 346 5.94 24.00 10.13
C PHE A 346 7.02 23.63 9.09
N GLY A 347 8.29 23.85 9.41
CA GLY A 347 9.40 23.33 8.63
C GLY A 347 9.54 21.82 8.84
N SER A 348 10.16 21.12 7.90
CA SER A 348 10.45 19.68 7.96
C SER A 348 11.38 19.25 9.11
N ASP A 349 11.97 20.20 9.84
CA ASP A 349 13.14 19.97 10.69
C ASP A 349 12.83 20.10 12.21
N ASN A 350 11.57 20.31 12.61
CA ASN A 350 11.19 20.45 14.01
C ASN A 350 10.32 19.25 14.47
N GLU A 351 10.89 18.38 15.29
CA GLU A 351 10.29 17.13 15.77
C GLU A 351 9.28 17.32 16.93
N GLU A 352 9.12 18.51 17.47
CA GLU A 352 8.12 18.78 18.51
C GLU A 352 6.74 19.10 17.92
N GLN A 353 6.00 18.06 17.53
CA GLN A 353 4.62 18.18 17.07
C GLN A 353 3.64 18.38 18.26
N ILE A 354 3.42 19.63 18.66
CA ILE A 354 2.20 19.98 19.39
C ILE A 354 1.04 20.01 18.38
N PHE A 355 0.05 19.14 18.56
CA PHE A 355 -1.14 18.93 17.72
C PHE A 355 -2.10 20.15 17.73
N THR A 356 -1.63 21.32 17.29
CA THR A 356 -2.49 22.51 17.14
C THR A 356 -3.25 22.44 15.80
N PRO A 357 -4.57 22.65 15.79
CA PRO A 357 -5.36 22.63 14.56
C PRO A 357 -5.03 23.85 13.68
N VAL A 358 -4.46 23.60 12.49
CA VAL A 358 -4.13 24.61 11.48
C VAL A 358 -5.40 25.21 10.88
N LYS A 359 -5.50 26.55 10.87
CA LYS A 359 -6.57 27.29 10.17
C LYS A 359 -6.14 27.64 8.77
N PHE A 360 -7.10 27.68 7.85
CA PHE A 360 -6.85 28.08 6.47
C PHE A 360 -7.51 29.43 6.14
N HIS A 361 -7.16 30.00 5.00
CA HIS A 361 -7.79 31.21 4.45
C HIS A 361 -7.71 31.20 2.93
N TYR A 362 -8.78 31.61 2.25
CA TYR A 362 -8.81 31.71 0.79
C TYR A 362 -8.53 33.14 0.35
N VAL A 363 -7.69 33.24 -0.67
CA VAL A 363 -7.22 34.51 -1.24
C VAL A 363 -7.38 34.43 -2.75
N TRP A 364 -7.85 35.51 -3.39
CA TRP A 364 -7.93 35.53 -4.85
C TRP A 364 -6.55 35.74 -5.47
N ILE A 365 -6.20 34.90 -6.45
CA ILE A 365 -5.01 35.06 -7.28
C ILE A 365 -5.38 35.91 -8.49
N LYS A 366 -5.11 37.22 -8.42
CA LYS A 366 -5.31 38.14 -9.55
C LYS A 366 -4.25 38.01 -10.63
N ASN A 367 -3.06 37.51 -10.28
CA ASN A 367 -1.98 37.28 -11.25
C ASN A 367 -1.19 36.01 -10.91
N LEU A 368 -1.59 34.88 -11.49
CA LEU A 368 -0.95 33.59 -11.25
C LEU A 368 0.52 33.59 -11.64
N SER A 369 0.86 34.17 -12.80
CA SER A 369 2.24 34.29 -13.28
C SER A 369 3.15 34.98 -12.27
N ARG A 370 2.73 36.14 -11.74
CA ARG A 370 3.47 36.89 -10.71
C ARG A 370 3.62 36.10 -9.41
N LEU A 371 2.61 35.30 -9.03
CA LEU A 371 2.65 34.48 -7.83
C LEU A 371 3.70 33.36 -7.93
N VAL A 372 3.75 32.64 -9.06
CA VAL A 372 4.56 31.41 -9.18
C VAL A 372 5.89 31.60 -9.91
N SER A 373 6.11 32.73 -10.59
CA SER A 373 7.32 32.95 -11.43
C SER A 373 8.64 32.70 -10.69
N SER A 374 8.74 33.09 -9.42
CA SER A 374 9.95 32.88 -8.61
C SER A 374 10.22 31.42 -8.26
N GLN A 375 9.21 30.55 -8.37
CA GLN A 375 9.32 29.11 -8.11
C GLN A 375 9.84 28.35 -9.33
N ILE A 376 9.78 28.98 -10.51
CA ILE A 376 10.09 28.39 -11.80
C ILE A 376 11.55 28.66 -12.15
N ASN A 377 11.91 29.94 -12.33
CA ASN A 377 13.29 30.38 -12.57
C ASN A 377 13.44 31.88 -12.24
N LYS A 378 14.68 32.37 -12.23
CA LYS A 378 15.02 33.78 -11.94
C LYS A 378 14.79 34.75 -13.12
N ASP A 379 14.27 34.26 -14.24
CA ASP A 379 14.02 35.08 -15.43
C ASP A 379 12.87 36.08 -15.19
N CYS A 380 13.10 37.34 -15.57
CA CYS A 380 12.16 38.46 -15.43
C CYS A 380 11.20 38.61 -16.62
N ARG A 381 11.37 37.82 -17.70
CA ARG A 381 10.44 37.83 -18.85
C ARG A 381 9.02 37.43 -18.44
N LYS A 382 8.02 37.99 -19.12
CA LYS A 382 6.61 37.63 -18.94
C LYS A 382 6.42 36.16 -19.26
N LYS A 383 5.93 35.39 -18.29
CA LYS A 383 5.64 33.95 -18.41
C LYS A 383 4.13 33.75 -18.48
N ILE A 384 3.68 32.98 -19.46
CA ILE A 384 2.29 32.52 -19.57
C ILE A 384 2.22 31.17 -18.82
N ILE A 385 1.37 31.06 -17.80
CA ILE A 385 1.33 29.87 -16.94
C ILE A 385 0.08 29.04 -17.25
N CYS A 386 0.25 27.74 -17.46
CA CYS A 386 -0.87 26.80 -17.45
C CYS A 386 -1.45 26.71 -16.03
N ASP A 387 -2.73 27.04 -15.86
CA ASP A 387 -3.39 27.04 -14.56
C ASP A 387 -3.66 25.63 -14.00
N ARG A 388 -3.53 24.57 -14.81
CA ARG A 388 -3.66 23.19 -14.31
C ARG A 388 -2.35 22.67 -13.73
N CYS A 389 -1.31 22.68 -14.55
CA CYS A 389 -0.03 22.08 -14.20
C CYS A 389 0.98 23.08 -13.62
N LEU A 390 0.79 24.40 -13.78
CA LEU A 390 1.75 25.44 -13.43
C LEU A 390 3.05 25.44 -14.27
N HIS A 391 3.08 24.72 -15.40
CA HIS A 391 4.13 24.85 -16.40
C HIS A 391 4.03 26.22 -17.11
N TYR A 392 5.16 26.74 -17.61
CA TYR A 392 5.22 28.06 -18.22
C TYR A 392 5.58 27.99 -19.70
N PHE A 393 5.01 28.93 -20.43
CA PHE A 393 5.22 29.12 -21.85
C PHE A 393 5.54 30.60 -22.10
N TYR A 394 6.23 30.88 -23.20
CA TYR A 394 6.46 32.25 -23.67
C TYR A 394 5.47 32.68 -24.76
N ASP A 395 4.64 31.74 -25.23
CA ASP A 395 3.76 31.84 -26.38
C ASP A 395 2.39 31.22 -26.03
N GLU A 396 1.30 31.88 -26.45
CA GLU A 396 -0.06 31.50 -26.10
C GLU A 396 -0.56 30.29 -26.92
N ASP A 397 -0.11 30.15 -28.17
CA ASP A 397 -0.45 29.00 -29.01
C ASP A 397 0.19 27.72 -28.46
N LYS A 398 1.43 27.82 -27.94
CA LYS A 398 2.07 26.69 -27.24
C LYS A 398 1.31 26.27 -25.99
N LEU A 399 0.79 27.23 -25.21
CA LEU A 399 -0.08 26.90 -24.08
C LEU A 399 -1.37 26.20 -24.55
N ASN A 400 -2.00 26.69 -25.62
CA ASN A 400 -3.22 26.11 -26.15
C ASN A 400 -3.01 24.67 -26.64
N LEU A 401 -1.86 24.38 -27.25
CA LEU A 401 -1.46 23.03 -27.62
C LEU A 401 -1.28 22.14 -26.38
N HIS A 402 -0.52 22.60 -25.38
CA HIS A 402 -0.33 21.90 -24.10
C HIS A 402 -1.67 21.56 -23.40
N LEU A 403 -2.63 22.49 -23.41
CA LEU A 403 -3.91 22.32 -22.73
C LEU A 403 -4.73 21.14 -23.28
N LYS A 404 -4.61 20.81 -24.57
CA LYS A 404 -5.30 19.67 -25.19
C LYS A 404 -4.95 18.36 -24.48
N ASP A 405 -3.66 18.15 -24.20
CA ASP A 405 -3.17 16.93 -23.55
C ASP A 405 -3.31 17.03 -22.01
N CYS A 406 -2.98 18.18 -21.43
CA CYS A 406 -2.97 18.41 -19.99
C CYS A 406 -4.35 18.28 -19.33
N ILE A 407 -5.43 18.68 -20.01
CA ILE A 407 -6.81 18.53 -19.48
C ILE A 407 -7.19 17.05 -19.33
N ASN A 408 -6.78 16.22 -20.29
CA ASN A 408 -7.19 14.82 -20.39
C ASN A 408 -6.34 13.90 -19.50
N HIS A 409 -5.04 14.18 -19.39
CA HIS A 409 -4.08 13.26 -18.75
C HIS A 409 -3.68 13.71 -17.34
N ASN A 410 -3.83 14.99 -17.00
CA ASN A 410 -3.41 15.50 -15.70
C ASN A 410 -4.61 15.72 -14.75
N SER A 411 -4.84 14.73 -13.88
CA SER A 411 -5.87 14.76 -12.83
C SER A 411 -5.35 15.17 -11.45
N GLY A 412 -4.08 15.57 -11.31
CA GLY A 412 -3.43 15.79 -10.01
C GLY A 412 -2.27 16.79 -10.02
N PRO A 413 -1.52 16.93 -8.90
CA PRO A 413 -0.29 17.71 -8.89
C PRO A 413 0.75 17.09 -9.82
N LEU A 414 1.50 17.94 -10.50
CA LEU A 414 2.52 17.54 -11.48
C LEU A 414 3.51 16.51 -10.94
N PRO A 415 3.94 15.54 -11.77
CA PRO A 415 5.19 14.81 -11.54
C PRO A 415 6.33 15.81 -11.42
N LYS A 416 7.21 15.62 -10.43
CA LYS A 416 8.43 16.42 -10.31
C LYS A 416 9.39 15.96 -11.41
N LEU A 417 9.40 16.69 -12.53
CA LEU A 417 10.37 16.47 -13.59
C LEU A 417 11.80 16.71 -13.07
N PRO A 418 12.79 15.95 -13.57
CA PRO A 418 14.18 16.20 -13.26
C PRO A 418 14.57 17.59 -13.77
N GLN A 419 15.35 18.31 -12.96
CA GLN A 419 16.00 19.54 -13.41
C GLN A 419 17.14 19.19 -14.38
N ASN A 420 17.58 20.16 -15.19
CA ASN A 420 18.62 19.93 -16.22
C ASN A 420 19.95 19.41 -15.64
N ASP A 421 20.27 19.69 -14.38
CA ASP A 421 21.43 19.17 -13.66
C ASP A 421 21.24 17.71 -13.19
N LYS A 422 20.00 17.24 -13.10
CA LYS A 422 19.60 15.89 -12.63
C LYS A 422 18.95 15.04 -13.72
N LYS A 423 19.03 15.45 -14.99
CA LYS A 423 18.46 14.72 -16.12
C LYS A 423 19.23 13.44 -16.46
N TRP A 424 20.47 13.32 -16.01
CA TRP A 424 21.31 12.16 -16.33
C TRP A 424 21.20 11.07 -15.28
N ILE A 425 20.84 9.87 -15.72
CA ILE A 425 20.93 8.64 -14.93
C ILE A 425 22.21 7.90 -15.30
N GLU A 426 22.96 7.52 -14.28
CA GLU A 426 24.15 6.67 -14.38
C GLU A 426 24.27 5.82 -13.12
N PHE A 427 25.06 4.73 -13.18
CA PHE A 427 25.31 3.91 -12.00
C PHE A 427 26.17 4.65 -10.97
N LYS A 428 25.74 4.63 -9.70
CA LYS A 428 26.42 5.31 -8.58
C LYS A 428 26.79 4.37 -7.43
N ASP A 429 26.06 3.28 -7.23
CA ASP A 429 26.18 2.40 -6.06
C ASP A 429 27.28 1.34 -6.20
N PHE A 430 28.55 1.77 -6.26
CA PHE A 430 29.68 0.85 -6.41
C PHE A 430 29.81 -0.19 -5.30
N SER A 431 29.36 0.11 -4.08
CA SER A 431 29.34 -0.85 -2.98
C SER A 431 28.49 -2.10 -3.26
N PHE A 432 27.64 -2.11 -4.29
CA PHE A 432 26.93 -3.32 -4.69
C PHE A 432 27.85 -4.37 -5.31
N LYS A 433 29.09 -4.01 -5.66
CA LYS A 433 30.12 -4.95 -6.13
C LYS A 433 30.61 -5.88 -5.01
N THR A 434 30.50 -5.49 -3.74
CA THR A 434 30.82 -6.39 -2.63
C THR A 434 29.58 -7.15 -2.22
N LYS A 435 29.76 -8.44 -1.89
CA LYS A 435 28.68 -9.18 -1.25
C LYS A 435 28.42 -8.57 0.14
N VAL A 436 27.15 -8.46 0.50
CA VAL A 436 26.76 -8.04 1.85
C VAL A 436 27.39 -9.01 2.87
N PRO A 437 28.11 -8.53 3.90
CA PRO A 437 28.87 -9.38 4.81
C PRO A 437 28.01 -10.36 5.61
N PHE A 438 26.89 -9.89 6.16
CA PHE A 438 25.95 -10.68 6.95
C PHE A 438 24.58 -10.70 6.28
N THR A 439 23.97 -11.87 6.18
CA THR A 439 22.60 -12.05 5.66
C THR A 439 21.86 -13.02 6.56
N ILE A 440 20.62 -12.69 6.91
CA ILE A 440 19.78 -13.52 7.78
C ILE A 440 18.68 -14.15 6.93
N TYR A 441 18.52 -15.46 7.04
CA TYR A 441 17.41 -16.20 6.45
C TYR A 441 16.51 -16.67 7.58
N ALA A 442 15.22 -16.42 7.49
CA ALA A 442 14.30 -16.72 8.58
C ALA A 442 12.96 -17.25 8.08
N ASP A 443 12.28 -17.98 8.96
CA ASP A 443 10.94 -18.48 8.74
C ASP A 443 10.20 -18.57 10.08
N SER A 444 8.87 -18.56 10.03
CA SER A 444 8.03 -18.67 11.22
C SER A 444 6.86 -19.61 11.01
N GLU A 445 6.56 -20.41 12.03
CA GLU A 445 5.48 -21.38 12.00
C GLU A 445 4.31 -20.96 12.89
N CYS A 446 3.10 -21.20 12.40
CA CYS A 446 1.87 -20.75 13.04
C CYS A 446 0.91 -21.89 13.35
N LEU A 447 0.25 -21.79 14.50
CA LEU A 447 -0.93 -22.56 14.82
C LEU A 447 -2.10 -22.00 14.02
N LEU A 448 -2.78 -22.87 13.29
CA LEU A 448 -3.91 -22.54 12.44
C LEU A 448 -5.23 -22.78 13.17
N ILE A 449 -5.52 -21.93 14.16
CA ILE A 449 -6.70 -22.06 15.01
C ILE A 449 -7.95 -21.84 14.15
N PRO A 450 -8.83 -22.86 14.01
CA PRO A 450 -10.09 -22.71 13.31
C PRO A 450 -10.88 -21.58 13.93
N THR A 451 -11.24 -20.60 13.12
CA THR A 451 -12.18 -19.58 13.54
C THR A 451 -13.56 -19.97 13.13
N GLU A 452 -14.50 -19.71 14.02
CA GLU A 452 -15.90 -19.79 13.69
C GLU A 452 -16.22 -18.75 12.58
N ASP A 453 -16.45 -19.27 11.37
CA ASP A 453 -16.86 -18.69 10.09
C ASP A 453 -17.20 -17.18 10.08
N ASN A 454 -16.20 -16.29 10.09
CA ASN A 454 -16.38 -14.88 9.73
C ASN A 454 -16.37 -14.73 8.20
N LYS A 455 -17.38 -15.30 7.52
CA LYS A 455 -17.68 -14.93 6.14
C LYS A 455 -17.95 -13.42 6.11
N THR A 456 -17.35 -12.74 5.14
CA THR A 456 -17.78 -11.47 4.56
C THR A 456 -18.06 -11.73 3.09
N LYS A 457 -18.79 -10.85 2.38
CA LYS A 457 -19.28 -11.07 1.00
C LYS A 457 -18.29 -11.71 0.02
N ASN A 458 -16.99 -11.38 0.13
CA ASN A 458 -15.96 -11.83 -0.79
C ASN A 458 -14.78 -12.54 -0.09
N THR A 459 -14.86 -12.78 1.22
CA THR A 459 -13.73 -13.33 1.99
C THR A 459 -14.23 -14.15 3.17
N GLN A 460 -13.91 -15.44 3.17
CA GLN A 460 -14.17 -16.34 4.29
C GLN A 460 -12.95 -16.39 5.20
N LYS A 461 -13.06 -15.81 6.40
CA LYS A 461 -12.06 -16.04 7.45
C LYS A 461 -12.38 -17.37 8.11
N TYR A 462 -11.51 -18.36 7.88
CA TYR A 462 -11.70 -19.72 8.41
C TYR A 462 -10.64 -20.11 9.44
N GLN A 463 -9.49 -19.42 9.50
CA GLN A 463 -8.43 -19.65 10.49
C GLN A 463 -7.84 -18.33 11.03
N THR A 464 -7.38 -18.36 12.28
CA THR A 464 -6.48 -17.37 12.89
C THR A 464 -5.10 -18.00 13.04
N HIS A 465 -4.09 -17.29 12.58
CA HIS A 465 -2.71 -17.76 12.59
C HIS A 465 -2.01 -17.16 13.80
N ILE A 466 -1.52 -18.00 14.70
CA ILE A 466 -0.75 -17.59 15.88
C ILE A 466 0.65 -18.16 15.77
N PRO A 467 1.71 -17.33 15.71
CA PRO A 467 3.07 -17.84 15.64
C PRO A 467 3.40 -18.64 16.90
N PHE A 468 4.00 -19.82 16.73
CA PHE A 468 4.45 -20.67 17.83
C PHE A 468 5.94 -21.00 17.76
N SER A 469 6.56 -20.84 16.59
CA SER A 469 8.00 -21.03 16.41
C SER A 469 8.56 -20.03 15.40
N VAL A 470 9.81 -19.66 15.58
CA VAL A 470 10.58 -18.87 14.63
C VAL A 470 12.01 -19.37 14.62
N GLY A 471 12.62 -19.40 13.45
CA GLY A 471 14.02 -19.77 13.27
C GLY A 471 14.72 -18.78 12.35
N TYR A 472 16.03 -18.71 12.50
CA TYR A 472 16.86 -17.98 11.56
C TYR A 472 18.26 -18.60 11.43
N TYR A 473 18.83 -18.44 10.24
CA TYR A 473 20.21 -18.75 9.93
C TYR A 473 20.94 -17.46 9.53
N VAL A 474 22.04 -17.16 10.22
CA VAL A 474 22.95 -16.09 9.87
C VAL A 474 24.02 -16.65 8.96
N LYS A 475 24.14 -16.09 7.75
CA LYS A 475 25.26 -16.36 6.84
C LYS A 475 26.25 -15.19 6.88
N CYS A 476 27.50 -15.50 7.23
CA CYS A 476 28.64 -14.62 7.03
C CYS A 476 29.35 -14.98 5.71
N ASP A 477 29.61 -13.99 4.85
CA ASP A 477 30.20 -14.21 3.52
C ASP A 477 31.74 -14.37 3.55
N TYR A 478 32.40 -13.79 4.56
CA TYR A 478 33.88 -13.76 4.62
C TYR A 478 34.48 -14.73 5.64
N ASP A 479 33.68 -15.23 6.59
CA ASP A 479 34.09 -16.19 7.62
C ASP A 479 32.93 -17.11 7.99
N ASP A 480 32.96 -18.34 7.49
CA ASP A 480 31.91 -19.34 7.72
C ASP A 480 31.75 -19.70 9.20
N SER A 481 32.78 -19.53 10.04
CA SER A 481 32.70 -19.82 11.48
C SER A 481 31.79 -18.86 12.26
N LEU A 482 31.48 -17.71 11.66
CA LEU A 482 30.51 -16.74 12.19
C LEU A 482 29.08 -17.02 11.71
N SER A 483 28.87 -18.03 10.87
CA SER A 483 27.54 -18.45 10.43
C SER A 483 26.94 -19.42 11.45
N PHE A 484 25.65 -19.25 11.76
CA PHE A 484 24.99 -20.07 12.78
C PHE A 484 23.47 -20.11 12.59
N TYR A 485 22.86 -21.19 13.07
CA TYR A 485 21.42 -21.35 13.19
C TYR A 485 20.94 -21.14 14.63
N LYS A 486 19.81 -20.45 14.81
CA LYS A 486 19.04 -20.45 16.07
C LYS A 486 17.54 -20.56 15.80
N SER A 487 16.82 -21.12 16.75
CA SER A 487 15.36 -21.16 16.73
C SER A 487 14.80 -21.07 18.14
N TYR A 488 13.53 -20.69 18.22
CA TYR A 488 12.79 -20.69 19.47
C TYR A 488 11.33 -21.02 19.22
N THR A 489 10.83 -21.99 20.00
CA THR A 489 9.43 -22.41 20.01
C THR A 489 8.78 -21.96 21.31
N GLY A 490 7.88 -20.99 21.25
CA GLY A 490 7.20 -20.39 22.40
C GLY A 490 6.20 -19.30 22.00
N PRO A 491 5.29 -18.91 22.91
CA PRO A 491 4.22 -17.96 22.62
C PRO A 491 4.73 -16.54 22.34
N ASP A 492 5.94 -16.22 22.79
CA ASP A 492 6.67 -14.96 22.63
C ASP A 492 7.78 -15.08 21.56
N CYS A 493 7.66 -16.02 20.63
CA CYS A 493 8.71 -16.30 19.65
C CYS A 493 9.06 -15.09 18.76
N ILE A 494 8.06 -14.31 18.36
CA ILE A 494 8.30 -13.12 17.53
C ILE A 494 9.04 -12.04 18.33
N GLU A 495 8.65 -11.80 19.58
CA GLU A 495 9.35 -10.89 20.48
C GLU A 495 10.79 -11.33 20.75
N TRP A 496 10.99 -12.64 20.96
CA TRP A 496 12.32 -13.25 21.09
C TRP A 496 13.17 -13.00 19.84
N PHE A 497 12.62 -13.20 18.65
CA PHE A 497 13.35 -12.97 17.39
C PHE A 497 13.76 -11.51 17.22
N VAL A 498 12.85 -10.56 17.52
CA VAL A 498 13.20 -9.13 17.47
C VAL A 498 14.31 -8.79 18.46
N LYS A 499 14.29 -9.37 19.67
CA LYS A 499 15.38 -9.18 20.64
C LYS A 499 16.70 -9.75 20.14
N GLU A 500 16.70 -10.97 19.59
CA GLU A 500 17.90 -11.59 19.01
C GLU A 500 18.51 -10.74 17.88
N LEU A 501 17.68 -10.07 17.07
CA LEU A 501 18.19 -9.13 16.06
C LEU A 501 18.92 -7.95 16.70
N PHE A 502 18.41 -7.40 17.81
CA PHE A 502 19.07 -6.29 18.52
C PHE A 502 20.39 -6.73 19.15
N ASP A 503 20.39 -7.88 19.83
CA ASP A 503 21.61 -8.45 20.41
C ASP A 503 22.64 -8.77 19.30
N PHE A 504 22.18 -9.21 18.12
CA PHE A 504 23.04 -9.42 16.96
C PHE A 504 23.60 -8.11 16.37
N ALA A 505 22.83 -7.02 16.37
CA ALA A 505 23.32 -5.72 15.91
C ALA A 505 24.49 -5.18 16.74
N GLU A 506 24.50 -5.40 18.06
CA GLU A 506 25.63 -5.02 18.91
C GLU A 506 26.91 -5.79 18.55
N ASN A 507 26.78 -7.08 18.28
CA ASN A 507 27.90 -7.92 17.85
C ASN A 507 28.43 -7.48 16.47
N VAL A 508 27.53 -7.21 15.53
CA VAL A 508 27.89 -6.78 14.17
C VAL A 508 28.50 -5.38 14.14
N GLU A 509 28.00 -4.45 14.96
CA GLU A 509 28.58 -3.11 15.07
C GLU A 509 30.02 -3.17 15.58
N THR A 510 30.30 -4.03 16.56
CA THR A 510 31.67 -4.25 17.04
C THR A 510 32.60 -4.72 15.93
N VAL A 511 32.12 -5.56 15.02
CA VAL A 511 32.87 -6.00 13.82
C VAL A 511 33.14 -4.82 12.89
N PHE A 512 32.16 -3.94 12.65
CA PHE A 512 32.33 -2.77 11.77
C PHE A 512 33.18 -1.65 12.40
N LEU A 513 33.26 -1.55 13.73
CA LEU A 513 34.11 -0.57 14.42
C LEU A 513 35.59 -1.01 14.49
N CYS A 514 35.87 -2.30 14.33
CA CYS A 514 37.21 -2.87 14.37
C CYS A 514 37.81 -2.99 12.96
N ASP A 515 38.18 -1.86 12.33
CA ASP A 515 38.85 -1.87 11.02
C ASP A 515 40.19 -2.64 11.11
N LEU A 516 40.28 -3.78 10.40
CA LEU A 516 41.53 -4.52 10.28
C LEU A 516 42.49 -3.77 9.34
N PRO A 517 43.76 -3.57 9.74
CA PRO A 517 44.74 -2.96 8.86
C PRO A 517 44.98 -3.83 7.64
N MET A 518 45.31 -3.20 6.52
CA MET A 518 45.64 -3.92 5.29
C MET A 518 46.83 -4.87 5.50
N ASP A 519 46.66 -6.12 5.05
CA ASP A 519 47.74 -7.10 5.01
C ASP A 519 48.91 -6.60 4.15
N PRO A 520 50.16 -6.94 4.49
CA PRO A 520 51.30 -6.66 3.64
C PRO A 520 51.10 -7.24 2.23
N LEU A 521 51.21 -6.40 1.20
CA LEU A 521 51.08 -6.87 -0.18
C LEU A 521 52.17 -7.88 -0.51
N THR A 522 51.78 -8.99 -1.14
CA THR A 522 52.73 -9.93 -1.75
C THR A 522 53.52 -9.23 -2.87
N LEU A 523 54.67 -9.79 -3.26
CA LEU A 523 55.46 -9.26 -4.39
C LEU A 523 54.65 -9.24 -5.70
N GLN A 524 53.78 -10.24 -5.91
CA GLN A 524 52.91 -10.32 -7.08
C GLN A 524 51.85 -9.20 -7.06
N GLN A 525 51.17 -8.99 -5.93
CA GLN A 525 50.19 -7.91 -5.77
C GLN A 525 50.84 -6.53 -5.90
N THR A 526 52.05 -6.36 -5.37
CA THR A 526 52.81 -5.10 -5.49
C THR A 526 53.12 -4.79 -6.95
N ARG A 527 53.61 -5.78 -7.72
CA ARG A 527 53.84 -5.61 -9.17
C ARG A 527 52.53 -5.33 -9.93
N ALA A 528 51.47 -6.06 -9.62
CA ALA A 528 50.15 -5.84 -10.22
C ALA A 528 49.60 -4.44 -9.93
N PHE A 529 49.78 -3.95 -8.70
CA PHE A 529 49.41 -2.60 -8.30
C PHE A 529 50.13 -1.57 -9.16
N TYR A 530 51.46 -1.62 -9.31
CA TYR A 530 52.19 -0.64 -10.12
C TYR A 530 51.84 -0.73 -11.61
N ASN A 531 51.67 -1.95 -12.15
CA ASN A 531 51.39 -2.17 -13.57
C ASN A 531 49.94 -1.89 -13.99
N SER A 532 48.98 -1.92 -13.06
CA SER A 532 47.57 -1.74 -13.40
C SER A 532 47.30 -0.35 -13.98
N LYS A 533 46.53 -0.28 -15.06
CA LYS A 533 46.11 1.00 -15.66
C LYS A 533 44.70 1.43 -15.28
N LEU A 534 43.94 0.54 -14.63
CA LEU A 534 42.52 0.73 -14.32
C LEU A 534 42.25 0.64 -12.82
N CYS A 535 41.34 1.46 -12.32
CA CYS A 535 40.80 1.34 -10.97
C CYS A 535 39.90 0.10 -10.87
N HIS A 536 40.06 -0.73 -9.85
CA HIS A 536 39.25 -1.94 -9.70
C HIS A 536 37.78 -1.66 -9.27
N ILE A 537 37.51 -0.50 -8.65
CA ILE A 537 36.16 -0.10 -8.21
C ILE A 537 35.35 0.41 -9.39
N CYS A 538 35.84 1.48 -10.03
CA CYS A 538 35.14 2.16 -11.11
C CYS A 538 35.47 1.66 -12.52
N GLU A 539 36.47 0.79 -12.65
CA GLU A 539 36.94 0.20 -13.91
C GLU A 539 37.41 1.24 -14.94
N SER A 540 37.61 2.49 -14.50
CA SER A 540 38.10 3.60 -15.32
C SER A 540 39.62 3.73 -15.24
N PRO A 541 40.29 4.24 -16.29
CA PRO A 541 41.73 4.43 -16.28
C PRO A 541 42.19 5.49 -15.28
N PHE A 542 43.44 5.35 -14.83
CA PHE A 542 44.13 6.37 -14.04
C PHE A 542 44.69 7.46 -14.97
N ASN A 543 44.31 8.72 -14.72
CA ASN A 543 44.91 9.89 -15.37
C ASN A 543 46.24 10.26 -14.67
N THR A 544 47.02 11.14 -15.28
CA THR A 544 48.33 11.58 -14.74
C THR A 544 48.23 12.20 -13.35
N ASP A 545 47.11 12.87 -13.06
CA ASP A 545 46.87 13.59 -11.81
C ASP A 545 46.16 12.73 -10.75
N ASP A 546 45.74 11.51 -11.12
CA ASP A 546 45.02 10.62 -10.21
C ASP A 546 45.96 10.00 -9.19
N LYS A 547 45.68 10.22 -7.90
CA LYS A 547 46.38 9.51 -6.82
C LYS A 547 45.86 8.07 -6.74
N LYS A 548 46.73 7.13 -7.09
CA LYS A 548 46.50 5.70 -7.03
C LYS A 548 46.71 5.16 -5.61
N VAL A 549 45.66 4.63 -5.00
CA VAL A 549 45.67 4.10 -3.63
C VAL A 549 45.41 2.60 -3.60
N ARG A 550 45.74 1.96 -2.48
CA ARG A 550 45.53 0.53 -2.24
C ARG A 550 44.24 0.34 -1.45
N ASP A 551 43.23 -0.20 -2.11
CA ASP A 551 41.97 -0.57 -1.46
C ASP A 551 42.08 -1.95 -0.83
N HIS A 552 41.42 -2.12 0.31
CA HIS A 552 41.39 -3.38 1.04
C HIS A 552 40.06 -3.55 1.75
N CYS A 553 39.77 -4.78 2.14
CA CYS A 553 38.59 -5.13 2.92
C CYS A 553 38.87 -4.88 4.40
N HIS A 554 38.14 -3.96 5.04
CA HIS A 554 38.33 -3.65 6.46
C HIS A 554 37.91 -4.81 7.38
N LEU A 555 37.06 -5.73 6.89
CA LEU A 555 36.64 -6.92 7.64
C LEU A 555 37.66 -8.08 7.62
N THR A 556 38.59 -8.10 6.64
CA THR A 556 39.54 -9.21 6.48
C THR A 556 41.00 -8.79 6.34
N GLY A 557 41.30 -7.49 6.24
CA GLY A 557 42.64 -6.97 5.92
C GLY A 557 43.08 -7.17 4.46
N LYS A 558 42.38 -8.02 3.70
CA LYS A 558 42.83 -8.45 2.37
C LYS A 558 42.78 -7.31 1.34
N TYR A 559 43.88 -7.16 0.60
CA TYR A 559 44.01 -6.24 -0.52
C TYR A 559 43.03 -6.59 -1.66
N ARG A 560 42.20 -5.62 -2.07
CA ARG A 560 41.20 -5.77 -3.14
C ARG A 560 41.72 -5.30 -4.50
N GLY A 561 42.46 -4.20 -4.54
CA GLY A 561 43.03 -3.71 -5.80
C GLY A 561 43.46 -2.24 -5.79
N PRO A 562 44.01 -1.75 -6.91
CA PRO A 562 44.31 -0.33 -7.08
C PRO A 562 43.01 0.46 -7.25
N ALA A 563 42.89 1.59 -6.58
CA ALA A 563 41.73 2.47 -6.68
C ALA A 563 42.12 3.93 -6.85
N HIS A 564 41.22 4.74 -7.42
CA HIS A 564 41.31 6.20 -7.28
C HIS A 564 41.08 6.53 -5.80
N GLU A 565 41.81 7.50 -5.26
CA GLU A 565 41.61 7.98 -3.88
C GLU A 565 40.13 8.29 -3.61
N LYS A 566 39.47 9.01 -4.52
CA LYS A 566 38.03 9.33 -4.41
C LYS A 566 37.14 8.09 -4.46
N CYS A 567 37.44 7.11 -5.32
CA CYS A 567 36.65 5.88 -5.40
C CYS A 567 36.75 5.09 -4.10
N ASN A 568 37.97 4.94 -3.57
CA ASN A 568 38.27 4.26 -2.31
C ASN A 568 37.51 4.90 -1.14
N LEU A 569 37.55 6.23 -1.00
CA LEU A 569 36.87 6.92 0.10
C LEU A 569 35.35 6.75 0.09
N ASN A 570 34.74 6.59 -1.09
CA ASN A 570 33.30 6.40 -1.24
C ASN A 570 32.89 4.91 -1.23
N PHE A 571 33.84 3.99 -1.27
CA PHE A 571 33.60 2.55 -1.31
C PHE A 571 33.56 1.98 0.10
N GLN A 572 32.54 2.41 0.85
CA GLN A 572 32.33 2.03 2.24
C GLN A 572 31.39 0.84 2.33
N ASP A 573 31.63 -0.02 3.32
CA ASP A 573 30.75 -1.13 3.63
C ASP A 573 29.42 -0.57 4.20
N LYS A 574 28.29 -1.09 3.70
CA LYS A 574 26.97 -0.68 4.21
C LYS A 574 26.66 -1.47 5.48
N HIS A 575 26.25 -0.79 6.55
CA HIS A 575 25.87 -1.42 7.82
C HIS A 575 24.41 -1.92 7.78
N ILE A 576 23.98 -2.48 6.65
CA ILE A 576 22.62 -2.97 6.46
C ILE A 576 22.67 -4.48 6.37
N VAL A 577 21.96 -5.15 7.27
CA VAL A 577 21.81 -6.61 7.31
C VAL A 577 20.45 -6.98 6.70
N PRO A 578 20.43 -7.62 5.52
CA PRO A 578 19.22 -8.13 4.91
C PRO A 578 18.67 -9.31 5.71
N VAL A 579 17.37 -9.29 5.99
CA VAL A 579 16.64 -10.38 6.62
C VAL A 579 15.62 -10.91 5.61
N LEU A 580 15.83 -12.12 5.12
CA LEU A 580 15.04 -12.72 4.06
C LEU A 580 14.06 -13.75 4.61
N PHE A 581 12.78 -13.53 4.30
CA PHE A 581 11.74 -14.53 4.39
C PHE A 581 11.23 -14.83 2.98
N HIS A 582 10.75 -16.05 2.76
CA HIS A 582 10.11 -16.39 1.49
C HIS A 582 8.62 -16.03 1.53
N ASN A 583 8.18 -15.12 0.65
CA ASN A 583 6.82 -14.56 0.64
C ASN A 583 6.50 -13.67 1.86
N PHE A 584 7.52 -12.99 2.38
CA PHE A 584 7.43 -12.03 3.51
C PHE A 584 6.25 -11.06 3.39
N SER A 585 6.08 -10.43 2.21
CA SER A 585 5.11 -9.35 2.00
C SER A 585 3.65 -9.80 2.20
N SER A 586 3.37 -11.10 2.11
CA SER A 586 2.01 -11.65 2.15
C SER A 586 1.69 -12.46 3.40
N TYR A 587 2.68 -12.84 4.20
CA TYR A 587 2.48 -13.73 5.35
C TYR A 587 3.24 -13.26 6.60
N ASP A 588 4.51 -13.63 6.75
CA ASP A 588 5.32 -13.38 7.97
C ASP A 588 5.41 -11.90 8.34
N GLY A 589 5.44 -11.02 7.34
CA GLY A 589 5.46 -9.57 7.55
C GLY A 589 4.27 -9.08 8.38
N HIS A 590 3.09 -9.70 8.26
CA HIS A 590 1.93 -9.32 9.06
C HIS A 590 2.09 -9.63 10.56
N LEU A 591 2.85 -10.67 10.89
CA LEU A 591 3.14 -11.08 12.26
C LEU A 591 4.27 -10.20 12.85
N LEU A 592 5.33 -10.01 12.08
CA LEU A 592 6.57 -9.40 12.55
C LEU A 592 6.49 -7.87 12.67
N ILE A 593 5.80 -7.18 11.74
CA ILE A 593 5.75 -5.71 11.71
C ILE A 593 5.16 -5.14 13.01
N LYS A 594 4.19 -5.85 13.60
CA LYS A 594 3.60 -5.43 14.88
C LYS A 594 4.64 -5.44 16.00
N ALA A 595 5.39 -6.52 16.13
CA ALA A 595 6.44 -6.65 17.15
C ALA A 595 7.59 -5.64 16.90
N LEU A 596 8.02 -5.48 15.65
CA LEU A 596 9.04 -4.48 15.30
C LEU A 596 8.65 -3.06 15.70
N ALA A 597 7.36 -2.71 15.58
CA ALA A 597 6.81 -1.41 15.93
C ALA A 597 6.63 -1.19 17.44
N GLU A 598 6.61 -2.26 18.23
CA GLU A 598 6.51 -2.18 19.70
C GLU A 598 7.88 -1.94 20.36
N VAL A 599 8.98 -2.28 19.68
CA VAL A 599 10.36 -2.05 20.14
C VAL A 599 10.87 -0.66 19.71
N GLU A 600 11.72 -0.04 20.54
CA GLU A 600 12.34 1.26 20.24
C GLU A 600 13.11 1.27 18.91
N GLY A 601 13.25 2.45 18.30
CA GLY A 601 13.91 2.65 17.00
C GLY A 601 12.94 2.88 15.85
N SER A 602 13.35 3.75 14.91
CA SER A 602 12.52 4.13 13.77
C SER A 602 12.35 2.97 12.78
N ILE A 603 11.27 3.02 12.01
CA ILE A 603 10.97 2.05 10.97
C ILE A 603 10.69 2.81 9.67
N ASP A 604 11.45 2.48 8.64
CA ASP A 604 11.18 2.91 7.28
C ASP A 604 10.39 1.83 6.55
N VAL A 605 9.32 2.21 5.87
CA VAL A 605 8.47 1.29 5.11
C VAL A 605 8.40 1.68 3.65
N LEU A 606 8.45 0.69 2.76
CA LEU A 606 8.13 0.84 1.34
C LEU A 606 6.74 0.21 1.08
N PRO A 607 5.63 0.95 1.25
CA PRO A 607 4.29 0.38 1.18
C PRO A 607 3.83 0.15 -0.26
N VAL A 608 3.17 -0.98 -0.50
CA VAL A 608 2.37 -1.20 -1.73
C VAL A 608 0.93 -0.73 -1.48
N ASN A 609 0.37 -1.14 -0.34
CA ASN A 609 -0.92 -0.70 0.15
C ASN A 609 -0.90 -0.67 1.69
N LYS A 610 -2.06 -0.60 2.34
CA LYS A 610 -2.13 -0.50 3.81
C LYS A 610 -1.73 -1.77 4.56
N GLU A 611 -1.67 -2.90 3.88
CA GLU A 611 -1.45 -4.23 4.47
C GLU A 611 -0.15 -4.86 3.96
N LYS A 612 0.22 -4.64 2.70
CA LYS A 612 1.42 -5.21 2.07
C LYS A 612 2.52 -4.16 1.88
N TYR A 613 3.74 -4.53 2.29
CA TYR A 613 4.95 -3.72 2.18
C TYR A 613 6.00 -4.45 1.33
N ILE A 614 6.68 -3.73 0.44
CA ILE A 614 7.80 -4.27 -0.37
C ILE A 614 8.96 -4.63 0.55
N SER A 615 9.27 -3.75 1.50
CA SER A 615 10.32 -3.92 2.48
C SER A 615 10.04 -3.05 3.70
N VAL A 616 10.56 -3.49 4.83
CA VAL A 616 10.56 -2.79 6.11
C VAL A 616 12.01 -2.72 6.57
N THR A 617 12.49 -1.53 6.92
CA THR A 617 13.84 -1.34 7.48
C THR A 617 13.69 -0.88 8.92
N LYS A 618 14.25 -1.65 9.86
CA LYS A 618 14.29 -1.33 11.29
C LYS A 618 15.64 -0.72 11.63
N HIS A 619 15.63 0.45 12.25
CA HIS A 619 16.81 1.11 12.81
C HIS A 619 16.93 0.74 14.28
N VAL A 620 18.14 0.33 14.69
CA VAL A 620 18.45 0.04 16.10
C VAL A 620 18.90 1.35 16.78
N PRO A 621 18.26 1.79 17.88
CA PRO A 621 18.65 3.02 18.57
C PRO A 621 20.12 3.00 19.01
N GLY A 622 20.85 4.07 18.70
CA GLY A 622 22.25 4.22 19.13
C GLY A 622 23.25 3.30 18.42
N ASN A 623 22.82 2.53 17.42
CA ASN A 623 23.64 1.60 16.66
C ASN A 623 23.57 1.94 15.15
N SER A 624 24.69 1.79 14.45
CA SER A 624 24.81 2.07 13.01
C SER A 624 24.22 0.97 12.11
N VAL A 625 23.96 -0.22 12.66
CA VAL A 625 23.39 -1.39 11.98
C VAL A 625 21.88 -1.23 11.79
N GLN A 626 21.41 -1.58 10.60
CA GLN A 626 20.00 -1.56 10.23
C GLN A 626 19.57 -2.91 9.68
N PHE A 627 18.39 -3.39 10.09
CA PHE A 627 17.82 -4.62 9.54
C PHE A 627 16.84 -4.32 8.45
N ARG A 628 17.10 -4.84 7.24
CA ARG A 628 16.21 -4.66 6.09
C ARG A 628 15.51 -5.98 5.79
N PHE A 629 14.22 -6.03 6.08
CA PHE A 629 13.38 -7.18 5.75
C PHE A 629 13.06 -7.19 4.26
N LEU A 630 13.40 -8.29 3.61
CA LEU A 630 13.25 -8.53 2.19
C LEU A 630 12.41 -9.78 1.95
N ASP A 631 11.69 -9.77 0.83
CA ASP A 631 10.90 -10.90 0.36
C ASP A 631 11.65 -11.64 -0.75
N SER A 632 12.14 -12.85 -0.49
CA SER A 632 12.88 -13.62 -1.50
C SER A 632 11.99 -13.99 -2.70
N PHE A 633 10.67 -14.06 -2.55
CA PHE A 633 9.73 -14.31 -3.65
C PHE A 633 9.70 -13.15 -4.67
N ARG A 634 10.04 -11.93 -4.25
CA ARG A 634 10.22 -10.78 -5.17
C ARG A 634 11.51 -10.84 -5.98
N PHE A 635 12.39 -11.79 -5.66
CA PHE A 635 13.56 -12.12 -6.47
C PHE A 635 13.34 -13.37 -7.31
N MET A 636 12.74 -14.40 -6.72
CA MET A 636 12.49 -15.69 -7.34
C MET A 636 11.03 -16.09 -7.12
N ALA A 637 10.16 -15.74 -8.05
CA ALA A 637 8.70 -15.88 -7.94
C ALA A 637 8.22 -17.32 -8.20
N SER A 638 8.73 -18.28 -7.42
CA SER A 638 8.34 -19.69 -7.44
C SER A 638 8.30 -20.24 -6.02
N SER A 639 7.66 -21.40 -5.81
CA SER A 639 7.65 -22.04 -4.49
C SER A 639 9.05 -22.49 -4.08
N LEU A 640 9.31 -22.47 -2.77
CA LEU A 640 10.57 -22.97 -2.19
C LEU A 640 10.89 -24.39 -2.63
N ASP A 641 9.89 -25.28 -2.73
CA ASP A 641 10.08 -26.67 -3.21
C ASP A 641 10.59 -26.74 -4.65
N THR A 642 10.00 -25.94 -5.55
CA THR A 642 10.45 -25.85 -6.94
C THR A 642 11.87 -25.28 -7.01
N LEU A 643 12.17 -24.27 -6.20
CA LEU A 643 13.49 -23.65 -6.17
C LEU A 643 14.57 -24.59 -5.62
N ALA A 644 14.26 -25.33 -4.55
CA ALA A 644 15.13 -26.36 -3.99
C ALA A 644 15.43 -27.44 -5.04
N SER A 645 14.41 -27.93 -5.76
CA SER A 645 14.59 -28.97 -6.79
C SER A 645 15.52 -28.57 -7.95
N ASN A 646 15.77 -27.27 -8.15
CA ASN A 646 16.68 -26.76 -9.16
C ASN A 646 18.14 -26.69 -8.68
N LEU A 647 18.40 -26.90 -7.39
CA LEU A 647 19.77 -26.91 -6.84
C LEU A 647 20.41 -28.29 -7.02
N SER A 648 21.69 -28.29 -7.39
CA SER A 648 22.52 -29.50 -7.45
C SER A 648 23.27 -29.77 -6.14
N GLU A 649 23.53 -28.73 -5.34
CA GLU A 649 24.33 -28.78 -4.12
C GLU A 649 23.67 -27.94 -3.02
N TYR A 650 23.90 -28.33 -1.76
CA TYR A 650 23.29 -27.72 -0.57
C TYR A 650 24.34 -27.51 0.53
N PRO A 651 25.32 -26.63 0.31
CA PRO A 651 26.47 -26.47 1.22
C PRO A 651 26.07 -26.04 2.62
N ILE A 652 25.10 -25.13 2.77
CA ILE A 652 24.65 -24.63 4.07
C ILE A 652 23.90 -25.73 4.81
N LEU A 653 22.93 -26.38 4.15
CA LEU A 653 22.22 -27.51 4.73
C LEU A 653 23.19 -28.63 5.15
N LYS A 654 24.18 -28.97 4.31
CA LYS A 654 25.17 -30.01 4.63
C LYS A 654 26.05 -29.63 5.82
N SER A 655 26.38 -28.35 5.98
CA SER A 655 27.19 -27.85 7.11
C SER A 655 26.46 -27.96 8.45
N GLU A 656 25.14 -27.82 8.44
CA GLU A 656 24.28 -27.93 9.63
C GLU A 656 23.89 -29.38 9.98
N PHE A 657 24.13 -30.31 9.06
CA PHE A 657 23.88 -31.75 9.24
C PHE A 657 25.09 -32.62 8.81
N PRO A 658 26.30 -32.37 9.37
CA PRO A 658 27.54 -32.98 8.88
C PRO A 658 27.64 -34.48 9.14
N HIS A 659 26.81 -35.01 10.05
CA HIS A 659 26.83 -36.41 10.47
C HIS A 659 25.92 -37.33 9.64
N LEU A 660 25.10 -36.78 8.75
CA LEU A 660 24.20 -37.58 7.93
C LEU A 660 24.96 -38.26 6.79
N ASN A 661 24.60 -39.51 6.50
CA ASN A 661 25.01 -40.18 5.26
C ASN A 661 24.24 -39.59 4.06
N GLU A 662 24.67 -39.89 2.83
CA GLU A 662 24.04 -39.33 1.63
C GLU A 662 22.55 -39.69 1.50
N GLU A 663 22.16 -40.91 1.85
CA GLU A 663 20.77 -41.36 1.76
C GLU A 663 19.84 -40.57 2.69
N HIS A 664 20.24 -40.38 3.95
CA HIS A 664 19.48 -39.61 4.93
C HIS A 664 19.53 -38.11 4.62
N PHE A 665 20.66 -37.60 4.12
CA PHE A 665 20.80 -36.20 3.72
C PHE A 665 19.85 -35.85 2.56
N ASN A 666 19.74 -36.75 1.56
CA ASN A 666 18.85 -36.57 0.41
C ASN A 666 17.36 -36.50 0.79
N LEU A 667 16.98 -36.85 2.03
CA LEU A 667 15.63 -36.62 2.52
C LEU A 667 15.35 -35.15 2.83
N LEU A 668 16.39 -34.35 3.08
CA LEU A 668 16.29 -32.94 3.47
C LEU A 668 16.47 -31.97 2.29
N THR A 669 16.82 -32.46 1.09
CA THR A 669 17.10 -31.65 -0.11
C THR A 669 15.83 -31.22 -0.88
N ARG A 670 14.65 -31.47 -0.30
CA ARG A 670 13.35 -30.99 -0.81
C ARG A 670 12.56 -30.39 0.33
N LYS A 671 11.52 -29.62 -0.01
CA LYS A 671 10.64 -29.06 1.01
C LYS A 671 9.98 -30.18 1.82
N GLY A 672 10.00 -30.01 3.14
CA GLY A 672 9.39 -30.96 4.06
C GLY A 672 7.87 -31.04 3.90
N ILE A 673 7.25 -31.95 4.63
CA ILE A 673 5.79 -32.13 4.58
C ILE A 673 5.23 -31.84 5.96
N PHE A 674 4.37 -30.84 6.06
CA PHE A 674 3.83 -30.41 7.35
C PHE A 674 2.30 -30.43 7.39
N PRO A 675 1.67 -30.96 8.45
CA PRO A 675 0.22 -31.01 8.57
C PRO A 675 -0.33 -29.69 9.15
N TYR A 676 -0.30 -28.62 8.36
CA TYR A 676 -0.67 -27.26 8.82
C TYR A 676 -2.05 -27.17 9.47
N ASP A 677 -3.09 -27.70 8.82
CA ASP A 677 -4.47 -27.67 9.33
C ASP A 677 -4.68 -28.52 10.59
N PHE A 678 -3.81 -29.50 10.82
CA PHE A 678 -3.79 -30.28 12.06
C PHE A 678 -3.16 -29.49 13.19
N MET A 679 -2.19 -28.62 12.94
CA MET A 679 -1.52 -27.81 13.97
C MET A 679 -2.39 -26.62 14.41
N ASP A 680 -3.42 -26.87 15.20
CA ASP A 680 -4.38 -25.87 15.70
C ASP A 680 -4.32 -25.61 17.22
N ASP A 681 -3.49 -26.35 17.95
CA ASP A 681 -3.41 -26.28 19.41
C ASP A 681 -1.98 -26.55 19.91
N TRP A 682 -1.59 -25.90 21.01
CA TRP A 682 -0.27 -26.05 21.62
C TRP A 682 0.01 -27.47 22.11
N ASN A 683 -1.01 -28.21 22.57
CA ASN A 683 -0.80 -29.56 23.09
C ASN A 683 -0.41 -30.54 21.98
N LYS A 684 -0.74 -30.24 20.71
CA LYS A 684 -0.38 -31.08 19.56
C LYS A 684 1.12 -31.16 19.34
N LEU A 685 1.90 -30.16 19.79
CA LEU A 685 3.36 -30.23 19.78
C LEU A 685 3.91 -31.38 20.65
N ASN A 686 3.16 -31.82 21.66
CA ASN A 686 3.56 -32.91 22.55
C ASN A 686 3.10 -34.30 22.05
N GLU A 687 2.43 -34.39 20.90
CA GLU A 687 2.02 -35.68 20.35
C GLU A 687 3.23 -36.51 19.92
N THR A 688 3.30 -37.75 20.40
CA THR A 688 4.45 -38.65 20.25
C THR A 688 4.38 -39.52 19.00
N GLN A 689 3.40 -39.30 18.13
CA GLN A 689 3.21 -40.06 16.89
C GLN A 689 2.98 -39.09 15.74
N LEU A 690 3.50 -39.44 14.56
CA LEU A 690 3.18 -38.72 13.34
C LEU A 690 1.67 -38.84 13.06
N PRO A 691 0.98 -37.73 12.76
CA PRO A 691 -0.46 -37.75 12.51
C PRO A 691 -0.86 -38.72 11.39
N PRO A 692 -2.08 -39.29 11.46
CA PRO A 692 -2.57 -40.17 10.40
C PRO A 692 -2.74 -39.38 9.09
N LYS A 693 -2.63 -40.06 7.95
CA LYS A 693 -2.71 -39.44 6.62
C LYS A 693 -3.87 -38.42 6.42
N PRO A 694 -5.11 -38.67 6.90
CA PRO A 694 -6.20 -37.71 6.77
C PRO A 694 -5.97 -36.37 7.48
N ALA A 695 -5.09 -36.32 8.50
CA ALA A 695 -4.75 -35.09 9.21
C ALA A 695 -3.90 -34.11 8.37
N PHE A 696 -3.32 -34.58 7.26
CA PHE A 696 -2.57 -33.76 6.29
C PHE A 696 -3.48 -33.15 5.21
N TYR A 697 -4.80 -33.06 5.45
CA TYR A 697 -5.71 -32.39 4.53
C TYR A 697 -5.43 -30.89 4.50
N ASN A 698 -5.25 -30.32 3.31
CA ASN A 698 -5.02 -28.89 3.13
C ASN A 698 -6.34 -28.21 2.73
N LYS A 699 -6.88 -27.37 3.62
CA LYS A 699 -8.14 -26.64 3.36
C LYS A 699 -7.99 -25.51 2.35
N LEU A 700 -6.78 -24.93 2.22
CA LEU A 700 -6.52 -23.82 1.29
C LEU A 700 -6.61 -24.29 -0.17
N ASN A 701 -6.11 -25.50 -0.45
CA ASN A 701 -6.11 -26.11 -1.78
C ASN A 701 -7.19 -27.19 -1.96
N ASP A 702 -8.02 -27.42 -0.93
CA ASP A 702 -9.07 -28.45 -0.88
C ASP A 702 -8.58 -29.83 -1.36
N SER A 703 -7.43 -30.28 -0.81
CA SER A 703 -6.74 -31.48 -1.31
C SER A 703 -6.13 -32.35 -0.20
N TYR A 704 -6.15 -33.66 -0.43
CA TYR A 704 -5.46 -34.64 0.41
C TYR A 704 -4.01 -34.83 -0.03
N ILE A 705 -3.12 -35.08 0.93
CA ILE A 705 -1.76 -35.51 0.65
C ILE A 705 -1.74 -36.81 -0.17
N ASN A 706 -0.81 -36.91 -1.12
CA ASN A 706 -0.61 -38.15 -1.88
C ASN A 706 0.14 -39.22 -1.03
N ASN A 707 0.13 -40.47 -1.50
CA ASN A 707 0.76 -41.58 -0.76
C ASN A 707 2.28 -41.47 -0.66
N LYS A 708 2.94 -40.92 -1.70
CA LYS A 708 4.40 -40.80 -1.75
C LYS A 708 4.91 -39.78 -0.72
N ASP A 709 4.25 -38.64 -0.65
CA ASP A 709 4.56 -37.58 0.30
C ASP A 709 4.30 -38.06 1.74
N TYR A 710 3.17 -38.69 2.02
CA TYR A 710 2.93 -39.22 3.37
C TYR A 710 3.95 -40.31 3.77
N ALA A 711 4.38 -41.15 2.83
CA ALA A 711 5.46 -42.12 3.08
C ALA A 711 6.79 -41.42 3.37
N HIS A 712 7.11 -40.35 2.64
CA HIS A 712 8.30 -39.53 2.89
C HIS A 712 8.26 -38.89 4.30
N ALA A 713 7.13 -38.30 4.71
CA ALA A 713 6.97 -37.74 6.06
C ALA A 713 7.23 -38.79 7.16
N LYS A 714 6.71 -40.02 6.99
CA LYS A 714 7.00 -41.15 7.89
C LYS A 714 8.48 -41.53 7.93
N THR A 715 9.12 -41.57 6.76
CA THR A 715 10.55 -41.88 6.66
C THR A 715 11.39 -40.84 7.40
N VAL A 716 11.10 -39.54 7.20
CA VAL A 716 11.77 -38.45 7.92
C VAL A 716 11.54 -38.56 9.43
N TRP A 717 10.29 -38.73 9.87
CA TRP A 717 9.98 -38.89 11.30
C TRP A 717 10.82 -40.01 11.96
N ASN A 718 10.91 -41.17 11.31
CA ASN A 718 11.61 -42.33 11.84
C ASN A 718 13.13 -42.18 11.80
N ILE A 719 13.70 -41.73 10.67
CA ILE A 719 15.17 -41.64 10.49
C ILE A 719 15.78 -40.57 11.40
N PHE A 720 15.06 -39.46 11.60
CA PHE A 720 15.52 -38.37 12.46
C PHE A 720 15.11 -38.54 13.92
N ASN A 721 14.52 -39.68 14.29
CA ASN A 721 14.12 -40.04 15.66
C ASN A 721 13.27 -38.95 16.35
N CYS A 722 12.33 -38.34 15.63
CA CYS A 722 11.42 -37.35 16.21
C CYS A 722 10.60 -37.99 17.33
N GLN A 723 10.72 -37.50 18.56
CA GLN A 723 10.01 -38.06 19.71
C GLN A 723 8.59 -37.51 19.82
N ASN A 724 8.39 -36.31 19.30
CA ASN A 724 7.11 -35.62 19.30
C ASN A 724 6.99 -34.65 18.11
N MET A 725 5.80 -34.06 17.94
CA MET A 725 5.51 -33.10 16.87
C MET A 725 6.33 -31.80 16.96
N ARG A 726 6.79 -31.40 18.15
CA ARG A 726 7.71 -30.26 18.31
C ARG A 726 9.03 -30.53 17.60
N ASP A 727 9.65 -31.69 17.86
CA ASP A 727 10.91 -32.08 17.22
C ASP A 727 10.77 -32.11 15.69
N TYR A 728 9.63 -32.64 15.21
CA TYR A 728 9.33 -32.68 13.77
C TYR A 728 9.14 -31.28 13.17
N SER A 729 8.42 -30.39 13.87
CA SER A 729 8.20 -29.01 13.46
C SER A 729 9.50 -28.19 13.45
N GLU A 730 10.37 -28.39 14.44
CA GLU A 730 11.66 -27.70 14.52
C GLU A 730 12.61 -28.18 13.42
N LEU A 731 12.64 -29.48 13.13
CA LEU A 731 13.38 -30.02 11.98
C LEU A 731 12.82 -29.47 10.66
N TYR A 732 11.50 -29.48 10.48
CA TYR A 732 10.83 -28.95 9.29
C TYR A 732 11.21 -27.49 9.04
N MET A 733 11.06 -26.62 10.05
CA MET A 733 11.38 -25.20 9.93
C MET A 733 12.88 -24.96 9.71
N LYS A 734 13.76 -25.71 10.41
CA LYS A 734 15.21 -25.64 10.19
C LYS A 734 15.56 -25.95 8.73
N VAL A 735 14.99 -27.01 8.17
CA VAL A 735 15.25 -27.40 6.77
C VAL A 735 14.73 -26.34 5.80
N ASP A 736 13.51 -25.82 5.98
CA ASP A 736 12.96 -24.77 5.11
C ASP A 736 13.84 -23.49 5.11
N ILE A 737 14.36 -23.08 6.28
CA ILE A 737 15.27 -21.94 6.41
C ILE A 737 16.61 -22.20 5.71
N LEU A 738 17.19 -23.38 5.88
CA LEU A 738 18.50 -23.70 5.30
C LEU A 738 18.40 -23.90 3.78
N LEU A 739 17.30 -24.47 3.29
CA LEU A 739 17.00 -24.51 1.86
C LEU A 739 16.88 -23.10 1.29
N LEU A 740 16.15 -22.20 1.96
CA LEU A 740 16.06 -20.79 1.55
C LEU A 740 17.45 -20.13 1.50
N ALA A 741 18.30 -20.40 2.49
CA ALA A 741 19.67 -19.90 2.54
C ALA A 741 20.50 -20.41 1.36
N ASP A 742 20.50 -21.72 1.08
CA ASP A 742 21.22 -22.31 -0.06
C ASP A 742 20.72 -21.74 -1.40
N ILE A 743 19.40 -21.68 -1.60
CA ILE A 743 18.77 -21.13 -2.82
C ILE A 743 19.22 -19.69 -3.04
N PHE A 744 19.08 -18.83 -2.03
CA PHE A 744 19.36 -17.41 -2.19
C PHE A 744 20.87 -17.13 -2.25
N GLU A 745 21.72 -17.87 -1.53
CA GLU A 745 23.18 -17.74 -1.66
C GLU A 745 23.69 -18.22 -3.02
N GLN A 746 23.11 -19.28 -3.59
CA GLN A 746 23.41 -19.69 -4.97
C GLN A 746 22.97 -18.62 -5.97
N PHE A 747 21.80 -18.02 -5.76
CA PHE A 747 21.33 -16.88 -6.55
C PHE A 747 22.28 -15.68 -6.44
N ARG A 748 22.71 -15.31 -5.22
CA ARG A 748 23.68 -14.22 -4.98
C ARG A 748 25.01 -14.50 -5.69
N THR A 749 25.54 -15.71 -5.55
CA THR A 749 26.83 -16.12 -6.14
C THR A 749 26.77 -16.14 -7.66
N THR A 750 25.71 -16.71 -8.24
CA THR A 750 25.49 -16.72 -9.69
C THR A 750 25.32 -15.31 -10.25
N SER A 751 24.55 -14.48 -9.56
CA SER A 751 24.29 -13.09 -9.90
C SER A 751 25.56 -12.24 -9.84
N HIS A 752 26.37 -12.41 -8.79
CA HIS A 752 27.66 -11.73 -8.65
C HIS A 752 28.66 -12.18 -9.73
N LYS A 753 28.74 -13.48 -10.01
CA LYS A 753 29.60 -14.02 -11.08
C LYS A 753 29.20 -13.49 -12.47
N THR A 754 27.90 -13.36 -12.73
CA THR A 754 27.37 -12.98 -14.06
C THR A 754 27.33 -11.46 -14.27
N TYR A 755 26.89 -10.71 -13.26
CA TYR A 755 26.62 -9.28 -13.37
C TYR A 755 27.50 -8.39 -12.49
N CYS A 756 28.41 -8.99 -11.70
CA CYS A 756 29.34 -8.31 -10.79
C CYS A 756 28.71 -7.54 -9.63
N LEU A 757 27.40 -7.70 -9.40
CA LEU A 757 26.64 -7.04 -8.34
C LEU A 757 25.92 -8.07 -7.47
N ASP A 758 25.88 -7.84 -6.16
CA ASP A 758 25.12 -8.66 -5.21
C ASP A 758 23.66 -8.20 -5.11
N PRO A 759 22.67 -9.07 -5.39
CA PRO A 759 21.26 -8.72 -5.31
C PRO A 759 20.77 -8.38 -3.90
N ALA A 760 21.46 -8.83 -2.84
CA ALA A 760 21.06 -8.59 -1.45
C ALA A 760 21.08 -7.11 -1.04
N HIS A 761 21.74 -6.24 -1.81
CA HIS A 761 21.69 -4.79 -1.59
C HIS A 761 20.39 -4.12 -2.06
N THR A 762 19.59 -4.82 -2.86
CA THR A 762 18.39 -4.28 -3.51
C THR A 762 17.11 -4.82 -2.86
N TYR A 763 15.95 -4.31 -3.29
CA TYR A 763 14.66 -4.70 -2.72
C TYR A 763 13.91 -5.77 -3.52
N THR A 764 14.17 -5.88 -4.83
CA THR A 764 13.43 -6.75 -5.76
C THR A 764 14.29 -7.07 -6.98
N LEU A 765 13.95 -8.13 -7.72
CA LEU A 765 14.65 -8.47 -8.97
C LEU A 765 14.59 -7.36 -10.04
N PRO A 766 13.46 -6.66 -10.30
CA PRO A 766 13.47 -5.54 -11.23
C PRO A 766 14.41 -4.40 -10.80
N GLY A 767 14.47 -4.11 -9.50
CA GLY A 767 15.41 -3.14 -8.95
C GLY A 767 16.87 -3.57 -9.14
N TYR A 768 17.15 -4.87 -8.95
CA TYR A 768 18.47 -5.45 -9.22
C TYR A 768 18.84 -5.38 -10.71
N ALA A 769 17.94 -5.81 -11.60
CA ALA A 769 18.15 -5.78 -13.05
C ALA A 769 18.42 -4.35 -13.55
N TRP A 770 17.73 -3.35 -13.00
CA TRP A 770 17.98 -1.93 -13.29
C TRP A 770 19.41 -1.52 -12.91
N GLN A 771 19.89 -1.93 -11.74
CA GLN A 771 21.27 -1.66 -11.30
C GLN A 771 22.30 -2.38 -12.17
N CYS A 772 22.06 -3.64 -12.54
CA CYS A 772 22.92 -4.38 -13.46
C CYS A 772 23.01 -3.69 -14.83
N MET A 773 21.87 -3.26 -15.38
CA MET A 773 21.84 -2.55 -16.65
C MET A 773 22.67 -1.26 -16.57
N LEU A 774 22.47 -0.44 -15.53
CA LEU A 774 23.26 0.79 -15.35
C LEU A 774 24.76 0.49 -15.15
N PHE A 775 25.09 -0.59 -14.45
CA PHE A 775 26.47 -1.01 -14.21
C PHE A 775 27.18 -1.39 -15.51
N GLN A 776 26.55 -2.25 -16.32
CA GLN A 776 27.10 -2.70 -17.60
C GLN A 776 27.15 -1.57 -18.64
N MET A 777 26.15 -0.69 -18.65
CA MET A 777 26.09 0.48 -19.53
C MET A 777 27.35 1.35 -19.44
N ARG A 778 27.99 1.46 -18.27
CA ARG A 778 29.24 2.22 -18.12
C ARG A 778 30.43 1.69 -18.90
N LYS A 779 30.39 0.40 -19.28
CA LYS A 779 31.40 -0.24 -20.13
C LYS A 779 31.13 -0.01 -21.62
N SER A 780 29.97 0.55 -21.97
CA SER A 780 29.60 0.91 -23.33
C SER A 780 29.90 2.39 -23.62
N ASP A 781 29.77 2.79 -24.89
CA ASP A 781 29.88 4.19 -25.30
C ASP A 781 28.75 5.06 -24.74
N ILE A 782 27.59 4.45 -24.46
CA ILE A 782 26.45 5.11 -23.82
C ILE A 782 26.66 5.02 -22.31
N LYS A 783 27.20 6.07 -21.68
CA LYS A 783 27.50 6.03 -20.22
C LYS A 783 26.36 6.52 -19.33
N LYS A 784 25.38 7.23 -19.89
CA LYS A 784 24.27 7.86 -19.17
C LYS A 784 22.99 7.83 -20.00
N LEU A 785 21.86 7.71 -19.33
CA LEU A 785 20.53 7.90 -19.92
C LEU A 785 20.04 9.31 -19.64
N GLU A 786 19.46 9.98 -20.63
CA GLU A 786 18.78 11.26 -20.43
C GLU A 786 17.32 11.02 -20.04
N LEU A 787 16.86 11.70 -18.99
CA LEU A 787 15.45 11.78 -18.64
C LEU A 787 14.80 12.96 -19.35
N LEU A 788 13.52 12.81 -19.69
CA LEU A 788 12.71 13.91 -20.20
C LEU A 788 12.57 15.00 -19.15
N THR A 789 13.00 16.21 -19.50
CA THR A 789 12.88 17.41 -18.66
C THR A 789 11.73 18.33 -19.11
N ASP A 790 11.16 18.05 -20.28
CA ASP A 790 9.99 18.73 -20.85
C ASP A 790 8.72 17.93 -20.54
N LEU A 791 7.74 18.61 -19.94
CA LEU A 791 6.44 18.03 -19.60
C LEU A 791 5.66 17.61 -20.84
N ASP A 792 5.76 18.38 -21.92
CA ASP A 792 5.02 18.10 -23.15
C ASP A 792 5.53 16.82 -23.80
N MET A 793 6.84 16.56 -23.74
CA MET A 793 7.40 15.28 -24.22
C MET A 793 6.90 14.11 -23.38
N VAL A 794 6.82 14.27 -22.05
CA VAL A 794 6.29 13.23 -21.16
C VAL A 794 4.83 12.93 -21.48
N LEU A 795 3.99 13.96 -21.56
CA LEU A 795 2.57 13.79 -21.90
C LEU A 795 2.39 13.19 -23.29
N PHE A 796 3.21 13.59 -24.26
CA PHE A 796 3.20 13.06 -25.62
C PHE A 796 3.49 11.56 -25.69
N ILE A 797 4.42 11.07 -24.86
CA ILE A 797 4.72 9.63 -24.78
C ILE A 797 3.66 8.90 -23.95
N GLU A 798 3.34 9.40 -22.74
CA GLU A 798 2.40 8.76 -21.82
C GLU A 798 1.01 8.56 -22.44
N LYS A 799 0.53 9.53 -23.24
CA LYS A 799 -0.80 9.46 -23.87
C LYS A 799 -0.94 8.28 -24.84
N ARG A 800 0.16 7.68 -25.31
CA ARG A 800 0.17 6.57 -26.29
C ARG A 800 0.96 5.34 -25.84
N ILE A 801 1.34 5.20 -24.56
CA ILE A 801 1.85 3.92 -24.05
C ILE A 801 0.74 2.87 -24.15
N ARG A 802 1.03 1.76 -24.83
CA ARG A 802 0.10 0.64 -25.05
C ARG A 802 0.63 -0.61 -24.32
N GLY A 803 -0.28 -1.35 -23.69
CA GLY A 803 0.04 -2.66 -23.10
C GLY A 803 0.18 -3.77 -24.15
N GLY A 804 0.36 -5.01 -23.70
CA GLY A 804 0.31 -6.18 -24.59
C GLY A 804 -1.09 -6.35 -25.20
N LEU A 805 -1.13 -6.70 -26.49
CA LEU A 805 -2.38 -7.00 -27.18
C LEU A 805 -2.95 -8.34 -26.67
N SER A 806 -4.13 -8.29 -26.06
CA SER A 806 -4.90 -9.49 -25.68
C SER A 806 -6.27 -9.43 -26.34
N GLN A 807 -6.50 -10.32 -27.29
CA GLN A 807 -7.72 -10.36 -28.10
C GLN A 807 -8.39 -11.72 -27.97
N CYS A 808 -9.68 -11.73 -27.60
CA CYS A 808 -10.54 -12.90 -27.76
C CYS A 808 -11.23 -12.79 -29.12
N SER A 809 -10.87 -13.66 -30.07
CA SER A 809 -11.52 -13.74 -31.37
C SER A 809 -12.84 -14.53 -31.28
N LYS A 810 -13.78 -14.29 -32.20
CA LYS A 810 -15.03 -15.07 -32.29
C LYS A 810 -14.84 -16.46 -32.94
N ARG A 811 -13.63 -16.78 -33.40
CA ARG A 811 -13.34 -18.03 -34.11
C ARG A 811 -13.09 -19.14 -33.08
N TYR A 812 -14.05 -20.05 -32.94
CA TYR A 812 -13.87 -21.29 -32.18
C TYR A 812 -13.22 -22.33 -33.08
N ALA A 813 -12.10 -22.89 -32.63
CA ALA A 813 -11.45 -24.02 -33.27
C ALA A 813 -11.23 -25.11 -32.23
N GLU A 814 -11.60 -26.34 -32.55
CA GLU A 814 -11.41 -27.51 -31.73
C GLU A 814 -10.52 -28.49 -32.52
N ALA A 815 -9.48 -28.99 -31.87
CA ALA A 815 -8.65 -30.03 -32.47
C ALA A 815 -9.43 -31.34 -32.53
N ASN A 816 -9.28 -32.08 -33.62
CA ASN A 816 -9.80 -33.43 -33.80
C ASN A 816 -8.68 -34.30 -34.36
N ASN A 817 -7.90 -34.96 -33.51
CA ASN A 817 -6.85 -35.85 -33.98
C ASN A 817 -6.68 -37.02 -33.02
N LYS A 818 -6.11 -38.13 -33.52
CA LYS A 818 -5.98 -39.39 -32.78
C LYS A 818 -5.20 -39.33 -31.45
N TYR A 819 -4.57 -38.21 -31.11
CA TYR A 819 -3.77 -38.05 -29.89
C TYR A 819 -4.57 -37.47 -28.72
N ILE A 820 -5.82 -37.03 -28.92
CA ILE A 820 -6.66 -36.46 -27.87
C ILE A 820 -7.82 -37.41 -27.48
N PRO A 821 -8.24 -37.45 -26.20
CA PRO A 821 -9.30 -38.37 -25.74
C PRO A 821 -10.67 -38.17 -26.40
N SER A 822 -10.94 -36.97 -26.93
CA SER A 822 -12.20 -36.59 -27.59
C SER A 822 -12.19 -36.80 -29.11
N TYR A 823 -11.22 -37.56 -29.64
CA TYR A 823 -11.11 -37.81 -31.09
C TYR A 823 -12.34 -38.49 -31.66
N ASP A 824 -12.83 -37.94 -32.78
CA ASP A 824 -13.94 -38.46 -33.56
C ASP A 824 -13.46 -38.80 -34.97
N SER A 825 -13.36 -40.10 -35.28
CA SER A 825 -12.92 -40.59 -36.59
C SER A 825 -13.90 -40.27 -37.72
N SER A 826 -15.11 -39.80 -37.42
CA SER A 826 -16.09 -39.37 -38.44
C SER A 826 -15.88 -37.94 -38.93
N LYS A 827 -15.01 -37.17 -38.26
CA LYS A 827 -14.65 -35.80 -38.63
C LYS A 827 -13.24 -35.74 -39.19
N ASP A 828 -12.97 -34.71 -39.98
CA ASP A 828 -11.64 -34.45 -40.53
C ASP A 828 -10.60 -34.27 -39.42
N GLU A 829 -9.36 -34.71 -39.67
CA GLU A 829 -8.27 -34.49 -38.72
C GLU A 829 -7.88 -33.01 -38.68
N THR A 830 -7.95 -32.40 -37.49
CA THR A 830 -7.55 -31.01 -37.24
C THR A 830 -6.54 -30.94 -36.09
N TYR A 831 -5.54 -30.08 -36.28
CA TYR A 831 -4.47 -29.82 -35.33
C TYR A 831 -4.47 -28.34 -34.94
N LEU A 832 -4.16 -28.07 -33.66
CA LEU A 832 -3.92 -26.72 -33.17
C LEU A 832 -2.43 -26.57 -32.89
N MET A 833 -1.85 -25.46 -33.38
CA MET A 833 -0.47 -25.09 -33.09
C MET A 833 -0.44 -23.94 -32.09
N TYR A 834 0.38 -24.06 -31.07
CA TYR A 834 0.68 -22.99 -30.13
C TYR A 834 2.06 -22.42 -30.45
N PHE A 835 2.12 -21.12 -30.70
CA PHE A 835 3.37 -20.39 -30.91
C PHE A 835 3.57 -19.42 -29.76
N ASP A 836 4.79 -19.40 -29.23
CA ASP A 836 5.22 -18.45 -28.21
C ASP A 836 6.52 -17.79 -28.67
N ILE A 837 6.61 -16.47 -28.51
CA ILE A 837 7.80 -15.71 -28.90
C ILE A 837 8.75 -15.71 -27.71
N ASN A 838 9.87 -16.42 -27.85
CA ASN A 838 10.93 -16.45 -26.86
C ASN A 838 11.44 -15.03 -26.55
N ASN A 839 11.19 -14.55 -25.33
CA ASN A 839 11.66 -13.24 -24.84
C ASN A 839 11.32 -12.05 -25.76
N GLN A 840 10.03 -11.91 -26.12
CA GLN A 840 9.54 -10.85 -27.01
C GLN A 840 10.05 -9.44 -26.63
N TYR A 841 9.92 -9.04 -25.36
CA TYR A 841 10.37 -7.72 -24.92
C TYR A 841 11.90 -7.60 -24.90
N GLY A 842 12.64 -8.65 -24.56
CA GLY A 842 14.10 -8.61 -24.63
C GLY A 842 14.61 -8.46 -26.05
N TRP A 843 13.97 -9.11 -27.03
CA TRP A 843 14.26 -8.88 -28.45
C TRP A 843 13.93 -7.46 -28.88
N ALA A 844 12.80 -6.90 -28.44
CA ALA A 844 12.46 -5.50 -28.72
C ALA A 844 13.48 -4.53 -28.08
N MET A 845 13.96 -4.83 -26.88
CA MET A 845 14.97 -4.06 -26.16
C MET A 845 16.39 -4.19 -26.76
N SER A 846 16.65 -5.19 -27.59
CA SER A 846 17.91 -5.32 -28.32
C SER A 846 17.93 -4.54 -29.64
N GLN A 847 16.82 -3.93 -30.04
CA GLN A 847 16.75 -3.05 -31.21
C GLN A 847 17.28 -1.65 -30.87
N TYR A 848 17.48 -0.81 -31.90
CA TYR A 848 17.87 0.58 -31.72
C TYR A 848 16.76 1.36 -31.00
N LEU A 849 17.06 1.85 -29.79
CA LEU A 849 16.12 2.57 -28.93
C LEU A 849 16.70 3.92 -28.46
N PRO A 850 15.85 4.93 -28.24
CA PRO A 850 16.29 6.26 -27.84
C PRO A 850 16.76 6.26 -26.37
N TYR A 851 17.95 6.80 -26.12
CA TYR A 851 18.54 6.89 -24.78
C TYR A 851 18.86 8.34 -24.35
N GLY A 852 18.85 9.29 -25.28
CA GLY A 852 19.11 10.71 -25.02
C GLY A 852 19.16 11.56 -26.28
N GLY A 853 19.45 12.85 -26.11
CA GLY A 853 19.37 13.87 -27.17
C GLY A 853 17.94 14.32 -27.47
N PHE A 854 17.02 14.18 -26.51
CA PHE A 854 15.59 14.45 -26.73
C PHE A 854 15.35 15.92 -27.08
N LYS A 855 14.77 16.16 -28.26
CA LYS A 855 14.42 17.49 -28.76
C LYS A 855 13.16 17.43 -29.61
N TRP A 856 12.36 18.50 -29.56
CA TRP A 856 11.31 18.72 -30.55
C TRP A 856 11.94 19.10 -31.89
N LEU A 857 11.36 18.59 -32.98
CA LEU A 857 11.66 19.09 -34.32
C LEU A 857 10.97 20.44 -34.53
N ASN A 858 11.61 21.34 -35.27
CA ASN A 858 10.95 22.56 -35.74
C ASN A 858 10.14 22.30 -37.03
N GLU A 859 9.29 23.26 -37.42
CA GLU A 859 8.39 23.13 -38.57
C GLU A 859 9.13 22.84 -39.90
N ASN A 860 10.31 23.44 -40.10
CA ASN A 860 11.13 23.17 -41.28
C ASN A 860 11.74 21.76 -41.25
N GLU A 861 12.18 21.28 -40.08
CA GLU A 861 12.66 19.91 -39.91
C GLU A 861 11.54 18.90 -40.18
N ILE A 862 10.31 19.17 -39.71
CA ILE A 862 9.13 18.33 -39.96
C ILE A 862 8.76 18.32 -41.44
N SER A 863 8.67 19.50 -42.07
CA SER A 863 8.26 19.63 -43.47
C SER A 863 9.22 18.93 -44.45
N ASN A 864 10.50 18.83 -44.07
CA ASN A 864 11.53 18.16 -44.88
C ASN A 864 11.78 16.70 -44.44
N LEU A 865 11.04 16.18 -43.46
CA LEU A 865 11.24 14.82 -42.95
C LEU A 865 10.61 13.80 -43.92
N ASN A 866 11.43 12.99 -44.56
CA ASN A 866 10.97 11.82 -45.29
C ASN A 866 11.27 10.55 -44.49
N ILE A 867 10.25 10.02 -43.80
CA ILE A 867 10.35 8.83 -42.94
C ILE A 867 10.76 7.58 -43.71
N GLN A 868 10.43 7.47 -45.00
CA GLN A 868 10.74 6.28 -45.81
C GLN A 868 12.24 6.12 -46.08
N ASN A 869 13.01 7.20 -45.91
CA ASN A 869 14.46 7.21 -46.12
C ASN A 869 15.26 6.99 -44.83
N ILE A 870 14.60 6.76 -43.70
CA ILE A 870 15.23 6.60 -42.39
C ILE A 870 15.37 5.11 -42.10
N SER A 871 16.61 4.66 -41.91
CA SER A 871 16.88 3.28 -41.49
C SER A 871 16.43 3.04 -40.05
N ASN A 872 15.95 1.82 -39.76
CA ASN A 872 15.67 1.36 -38.40
C ASN A 872 16.92 1.36 -37.49
N GLU A 873 18.13 1.39 -38.06
CA GLU A 873 19.42 1.44 -37.36
C GLU A 873 20.03 2.85 -37.34
N SER A 874 19.22 3.87 -37.67
CA SER A 874 19.67 5.26 -37.65
C SER A 874 20.13 5.70 -36.25
N ASN A 875 21.24 6.44 -36.19
CA ASN A 875 21.71 7.09 -34.95
C ASN A 875 20.72 8.11 -34.38
N LYS A 876 19.70 8.51 -35.15
CA LYS A 876 18.60 9.38 -34.72
C LYS A 876 17.28 8.64 -34.91
N GLY A 877 16.59 8.39 -33.81
CA GLY A 877 15.20 7.91 -33.78
C GLY A 877 14.20 9.07 -33.82
N TYR A 878 12.96 8.77 -34.22
CA TYR A 878 11.87 9.74 -34.35
C TYR A 878 10.61 9.17 -33.71
N ILE A 879 10.00 9.91 -32.80
CA ILE A 879 8.65 9.60 -32.30
C ILE A 879 7.72 10.61 -32.95
N LEU A 880 6.76 10.13 -33.74
CA LEU A 880 5.89 10.96 -34.57
C LEU A 880 4.43 10.73 -34.22
N GLU A 881 3.63 11.78 -34.20
CA GLU A 881 2.17 11.70 -34.17
C GLU A 881 1.64 11.92 -35.59
N VAL A 882 0.91 10.93 -36.11
CA VAL A 882 0.48 10.87 -37.50
C VAL A 882 -0.97 10.43 -37.62
N ASP A 883 -1.64 10.84 -38.69
CA ASP A 883 -2.89 10.23 -39.12
C ASP A 883 -2.57 9.06 -40.08
N LEU A 884 -3.18 7.91 -39.84
CA LEU A 884 -2.98 6.70 -40.65
C LEU A 884 -4.27 6.36 -41.39
N TYR A 885 -4.18 6.33 -42.72
CA TYR A 885 -5.23 5.78 -43.57
C TYR A 885 -4.98 4.29 -43.79
N ILE A 886 -6.00 3.45 -43.58
CA ILE A 886 -5.93 1.99 -43.81
C ILE A 886 -6.80 1.65 -45.03
N PRO A 887 -6.19 1.53 -46.23
CA PRO A 887 -6.93 1.28 -47.47
C PRO A 887 -7.70 -0.04 -47.43
N SER A 888 -8.90 -0.08 -48.03
CA SER A 888 -9.74 -1.28 -48.06
C SER A 888 -9.07 -2.48 -48.73
N GLU A 889 -8.13 -2.23 -49.65
CA GLU A 889 -7.40 -3.24 -50.41
C GLU A 889 -6.50 -4.12 -49.52
N VAL A 890 -6.10 -3.62 -48.34
CA VAL A 890 -5.26 -4.38 -47.40
C VAL A 890 -6.04 -5.02 -46.25
N HIS A 891 -7.38 -4.86 -46.22
CA HIS A 891 -8.21 -5.35 -45.11
C HIS A 891 -8.18 -6.87 -44.99
N ASP A 892 -8.24 -7.59 -46.12
CA ASP A 892 -8.17 -9.05 -46.11
C ASP A 892 -6.82 -9.56 -45.60
N PHE A 893 -5.73 -8.89 -45.99
CA PHE A 893 -4.37 -9.22 -45.52
C PHE A 893 -4.21 -9.04 -44.00
N PHE A 894 -4.79 -7.97 -43.46
CA PHE A 894 -4.74 -7.66 -42.02
C PHE A 894 -5.91 -8.23 -41.22
N SER A 895 -6.77 -9.06 -41.83
CA SER A 895 -8.01 -9.52 -41.20
C SER A 895 -7.77 -10.36 -39.93
N ASP A 896 -6.66 -11.10 -39.89
CA ASP A 896 -6.28 -11.93 -38.75
C ASP A 896 -5.59 -11.13 -37.63
N LEU A 897 -4.85 -10.08 -37.97
CA LEU A 897 -4.18 -9.19 -37.02
C LEU A 897 -4.17 -7.75 -37.54
N PRO A 898 -5.24 -6.97 -37.28
CA PRO A 898 -5.29 -5.57 -37.71
C PRO A 898 -4.14 -4.76 -37.09
N PRO A 899 -3.44 -3.92 -37.87
CA PRO A 899 -2.31 -3.17 -37.39
C PRO A 899 -2.74 -2.02 -36.48
N CYS A 900 -1.75 -1.41 -35.82
CA CYS A 900 -1.91 -0.16 -35.11
C CYS A 900 -3.04 -0.13 -34.04
N PRO A 901 -2.96 -1.00 -33.00
CA PRO A 901 -4.02 -1.09 -32.02
C PRO A 901 -4.20 0.19 -31.18
N GLU A 902 -5.44 0.52 -30.83
CA GLU A 902 -5.80 1.75 -30.11
C GLU A 902 -6.70 1.49 -28.90
N HIS A 903 -6.60 2.34 -27.87
CA HIS A 903 -7.48 2.25 -26.71
C HIS A 903 -8.85 2.85 -27.04
N ASP A 904 -9.89 2.01 -27.02
CA ASP A 904 -11.26 2.45 -27.25
C ASP A 904 -12.25 1.60 -26.41
N ILE A 905 -13.50 2.04 -26.30
CA ILE A 905 -14.56 1.34 -25.59
C ILE A 905 -15.38 0.54 -26.62
N PRO A 906 -15.31 -0.81 -26.60
CA PRO A 906 -16.11 -1.63 -27.50
C PRO A 906 -17.61 -1.31 -27.39
N LYS A 907 -18.33 -1.41 -28.51
CA LYS A 907 -19.80 -1.28 -28.51
C LYS A 907 -20.43 -2.20 -27.47
N GLY A 908 -21.22 -1.64 -26.55
CA GLY A 908 -21.87 -2.36 -25.45
C GLY A 908 -21.00 -2.59 -24.20
N SER A 909 -19.74 -2.16 -24.20
CA SER A 909 -18.85 -2.19 -23.02
C SER A 909 -18.87 -0.85 -22.27
N LYS A 910 -18.55 -0.90 -20.97
CA LYS A 910 -18.20 0.29 -20.16
C LYS A 910 -16.69 0.42 -19.92
N ASN A 911 -15.93 -0.60 -20.32
CA ASN A 911 -14.49 -0.69 -20.09
C ASN A 911 -13.74 -0.43 -21.41
N SER A 912 -12.74 0.45 -21.36
CA SER A 912 -11.77 0.62 -22.43
C SER A 912 -10.89 -0.62 -22.58
N LYS A 913 -10.54 -0.97 -23.82
CA LYS A 913 -9.64 -2.07 -24.18
C LYS A 913 -8.71 -1.62 -25.30
N LEU A 914 -7.59 -2.30 -25.46
CA LEU A 914 -6.72 -2.14 -26.62
C LEU A 914 -7.32 -2.94 -27.78
N LEU A 915 -7.78 -2.26 -28.83
CA LEU A 915 -8.51 -2.85 -29.95
C LEU A 915 -7.66 -2.83 -31.21
N SER A 916 -7.59 -3.97 -31.88
CA SER A 916 -7.12 -4.10 -33.26
C SER A 916 -8.30 -3.87 -34.20
N THR A 917 -8.29 -2.77 -34.96
CA THR A 917 -9.37 -2.41 -35.89
C THR A 917 -8.79 -1.96 -37.23
N LEU A 918 -9.51 -2.21 -38.32
CA LEU A 918 -9.14 -1.79 -39.68
C LEU A 918 -9.61 -0.36 -40.01
N TYR A 919 -10.02 0.41 -39.00
CA TYR A 919 -10.40 1.81 -39.18
C TYR A 919 -9.17 2.71 -39.31
N ASP A 920 -9.32 3.83 -40.00
CA ASP A 920 -8.31 4.90 -39.99
C ASP A 920 -7.98 5.33 -38.56
N LYS A 921 -6.72 5.72 -38.35
CA LYS A 921 -6.22 6.19 -37.05
C LYS A 921 -5.97 7.69 -37.13
N LYS A 922 -6.30 8.40 -36.07
CA LYS A 922 -5.99 9.83 -35.91
C LYS A 922 -5.06 10.05 -34.75
N GLU A 923 -4.14 11.01 -34.89
CA GLU A 923 -3.18 11.40 -33.85
C GLU A 923 -2.46 10.17 -33.24
N TYR A 924 -2.08 9.23 -34.09
CA TYR A 924 -1.47 7.97 -33.71
C TYR A 924 0.04 8.15 -33.55
N VAL A 925 0.57 7.81 -32.37
CA VAL A 925 2.03 7.87 -32.16
C VAL A 925 2.71 6.59 -32.65
N VAL A 926 3.71 6.80 -33.49
CA VAL A 926 4.66 5.80 -34.00
C VAL A 926 6.06 6.13 -33.52
N HIS A 927 6.88 5.10 -33.34
CA HIS A 927 8.30 5.19 -32.98
C HIS A 927 9.12 4.50 -34.05
#